data_AF-A0A8H7RAF0-F1
#
_entry.id   AF-A0A8H7RAF0-F1
#
_cell.length_a   1.000
_cell.length_b   1.000
_cell.length_c   1.000
_cell.angle_alpha   90.00
_cell.angle_beta   90.00
_cell.angle_gamma   90.00
#
_symmetry.space_group_name_H-M   'P 1'
#
loop_
_entity.id
_entity.type
_entity.pdbx_description
1 polymer ?
#
loop_
_entity_poly.entity_id
_entity_poly.type
_entity_poly.pdbx_seq_one_letter_code
_entity_poly.pdbx_strand_id
1 'polypeptide(L)'
;MFESRSSSKLPFFKSYTKKSAKQKQKWFVVGLIVTLLLVGRWYKTSSSKPKNHIYSPNASNLPYSNNLEVILKPPATSEARDFKELTMARETKLVAVGDRIPKIVHFVYGLRDPEPTLDLIHYTAIKAAHDILKPEKILFHYHHLPVGDNFERARHMLTLRQVPMVTSVFNQPVSHYAHRADVVRLQVLEEFGGIYLDLDLISLKPVDHLLDKEFIMAQEGVGGSIGLCNAMIMARPHSRFIQRWFSTYASFDSADWNYHSVVLPGKLAPFFPKEITVLNHTAFFWPLWDSDGLRTLYLEKSYDFSGNLGTHIWESASNKNLMKDVTEKVIMEIDNSLYCQLRPFLLDGKKDPRPNACRILTHTERADKLVGNWTLIEPADTQRKETNPMPAVDESGNDLAGLIRNGRYDKEDGVYLSGDTSYVFLNVPTETSAKTLTVSWWMKTSSKESGKMAMVVQTDRGRLCVKTDLIQKGALSLNIETIKRNDDWEWAPIKNLQLRPSPYTIDEDYHHYVLVVDTKEMSEKRAEPPIALYMDGHITSSSSDWEYPEEIGTIIRGIWLGSIEPLNDRYQDPWDNTVNLEAYYRDVRVWEQGFSADQVVKIYKSGKPTVASKTVKTKSTPETVNKDHAEEEEDVEEEEEEEDEELIWADDDQMDD
;
A
#
# COMPACT_ATOMS: atom_id res chain seq x y z
N MET A 1 -79.70 -38.41 22.50
CA MET A 1 -80.30 -39.36 21.53
C MET A 1 -79.16 -40.06 20.78
N PHE A 2 -79.40 -41.27 20.27
CA PHE A 2 -78.51 -42.05 19.39
C PHE A 2 -78.59 -41.53 17.93
N GLU A 3 -77.72 -41.83 16.96
CA GLU A 3 -76.27 -42.22 16.89
C GLU A 3 -75.68 -41.47 15.64
N SER A 4 -74.61 -41.77 14.89
CA SER A 4 -73.58 -42.84 14.69
C SER A 4 -72.24 -42.14 14.30
N ARG A 5 -71.01 -42.68 14.21
CA ARG A 5 -70.36 -43.98 13.81
C ARG A 5 -70.31 -44.28 12.30
N SER A 6 -69.22 -44.82 11.71
CA SER A 6 -67.76 -44.92 12.05
C SER A 6 -67.01 -45.58 10.84
N SER A 7 -65.68 -45.65 10.65
CA SER A 7 -64.47 -45.17 11.36
C SER A 7 -63.46 -44.60 10.31
N SER A 8 -62.13 -44.79 10.19
CA SER A 8 -61.04 -45.65 10.74
C SER A 8 -59.70 -44.84 10.69
N LYS A 9 -58.81 -44.82 11.70
CA LYS A 9 -57.81 -45.79 12.25
C LYS A 9 -56.48 -45.90 11.45
N LEU A 10 -55.33 -45.31 11.88
CA LEU A 10 -54.37 -45.61 12.99
C LEU A 10 -53.21 -46.59 12.56
N PRO A 11 -52.02 -46.67 13.23
CA PRO A 11 -51.09 -45.60 13.66
C PRO A 11 -49.55 -45.94 13.53
N PHE A 12 -48.69 -45.08 14.13
CA PHE A 12 -47.23 -45.16 14.40
C PHE A 12 -46.55 -46.49 14.76
N PHE A 13 -45.22 -46.58 14.53
CA PHE A 13 -44.22 -47.08 15.51
C PHE A 13 -42.80 -46.48 15.28
N LYS A 14 -41.85 -46.67 16.21
CA LYS A 14 -40.50 -46.02 16.24
C LYS A 14 -39.39 -46.96 16.75
N SER A 15 -38.16 -46.82 16.24
CA SER A 15 -36.84 -47.35 16.75
C SER A 15 -36.54 -48.87 16.75
N TYR A 16 -35.40 -49.30 16.14
CA TYR A 16 -34.21 -49.85 16.86
C TYR A 16 -33.04 -50.37 15.95
N THR A 17 -31.81 -50.32 16.49
CA THR A 17 -30.57 -51.13 16.23
C THR A 17 -29.87 -51.26 14.84
N LYS A 18 -28.68 -50.64 14.76
CA LYS A 18 -27.33 -51.15 14.34
C LYS A 18 -27.12 -52.39 13.40
N LYS A 19 -26.08 -52.24 12.55
CA LYS A 19 -25.17 -53.23 11.88
C LYS A 19 -25.44 -53.72 10.42
N SER A 20 -24.66 -53.14 9.50
CA SER A 20 -23.64 -53.84 8.67
C SER A 20 -24.02 -54.75 7.48
N ALA A 21 -23.89 -54.17 6.27
CA ALA A 21 -23.15 -54.67 5.09
C ALA A 21 -23.76 -55.69 4.09
N LYS A 22 -23.37 -55.46 2.81
CA LYS A 22 -23.42 -56.34 1.62
C LYS A 22 -24.81 -56.63 1.01
N GLN A 23 -24.99 -56.75 -0.32
CA GLN A 23 -24.15 -56.41 -1.49
C GLN A 23 -25.00 -56.49 -2.79
N LYS A 24 -24.68 -55.68 -3.82
CA LYS A 24 -25.43 -55.52 -5.10
C LYS A 24 -26.79 -54.80 -4.89
N GLN A 25 -27.38 -54.06 -5.85
CA GLN A 25 -27.08 -53.89 -7.27
C GLN A 25 -27.64 -52.53 -7.79
N LYS A 26 -26.79 -51.62 -8.32
CA LYS A 26 -27.10 -50.51 -9.28
C LYS A 26 -25.98 -49.43 -9.35
N TRP A 27 -24.75 -49.82 -9.68
CA TRP A 27 -23.78 -48.90 -10.31
C TRP A 27 -23.92 -49.06 -11.83
N PHE A 28 -24.79 -48.27 -12.48
CA PHE A 28 -24.91 -48.29 -13.95
C PHE A 28 -25.53 -47.04 -14.62
N VAL A 29 -25.59 -45.89 -13.93
CA VAL A 29 -25.98 -44.59 -14.54
C VAL A 29 -25.12 -43.45 -13.98
N VAL A 30 -23.93 -43.25 -14.55
CA VAL A 30 -23.11 -42.01 -14.55
C VAL A 30 -22.06 -42.12 -15.67
N GLY A 31 -21.45 -43.31 -15.82
CA GLY A 31 -20.34 -43.59 -16.74
C GLY A 31 -20.66 -43.61 -18.24
N LEU A 32 -21.36 -42.59 -18.76
CA LEU A 32 -21.61 -42.40 -20.20
C LEU A 32 -21.43 -40.94 -20.69
N ILE A 33 -21.00 -40.02 -19.82
CA ILE A 33 -20.80 -38.59 -20.16
C ILE A 33 -19.32 -38.21 -20.33
N VAL A 34 -18.38 -39.02 -19.82
CA VAL A 34 -16.94 -38.72 -19.77
C VAL A 34 -16.16 -39.17 -21.04
N THR A 35 -16.78 -39.94 -21.92
CA THR A 35 -16.12 -40.56 -23.10
C THR A 35 -16.58 -40.01 -24.46
N LEU A 36 -17.01 -38.74 -24.51
CA LEU A 36 -17.35 -38.03 -25.76
C LEU A 36 -16.64 -36.66 -25.91
N LEU A 37 -15.65 -36.36 -25.06
CA LEU A 37 -14.93 -35.07 -25.05
C LEU A 37 -13.41 -35.17 -25.31
N LEU A 38 -12.96 -36.25 -25.98
CA LEU A 38 -11.56 -36.37 -26.44
C LEU A 38 -11.48 -36.85 -27.90
N VAL A 39 -10.52 -36.24 -28.63
CA VAL A 39 -10.07 -36.54 -30.01
C VAL A 39 -10.98 -36.07 -31.16
N GLY A 40 -10.83 -34.78 -31.50
CA GLY A 40 -10.91 -34.30 -32.90
C GLY A 40 -12.19 -33.55 -33.31
N ARG A 41 -12.13 -32.48 -34.13
CA ARG A 41 -10.94 -31.82 -34.70
C ARG A 41 -11.31 -30.40 -35.22
N TRP A 42 -10.47 -29.42 -34.92
CA TRP A 42 -10.34 -28.11 -35.61
C TRP A 42 -11.62 -27.30 -35.89
N TYR A 43 -11.81 -26.20 -35.15
CA TYR A 43 -11.96 -24.87 -35.77
C TYR A 43 -11.23 -23.82 -34.91
N LYS A 44 -10.71 -22.76 -35.54
CA LYS A 44 -10.01 -21.67 -34.82
C LYS A 44 -11.01 -20.67 -34.27
N THR A 45 -11.00 -20.45 -32.96
CA THR A 45 -11.48 -19.22 -32.32
C THR A 45 -10.32 -18.54 -31.60
N SER A 46 -9.92 -17.36 -32.06
CA SER A 46 -8.80 -16.60 -31.48
C SER A 46 -9.29 -15.77 -30.30
N SER A 47 -9.60 -16.42 -29.18
CA SER A 47 -9.72 -15.71 -27.91
C SER A 47 -8.30 -15.30 -27.46
N SER A 48 -7.93 -14.06 -27.75
CA SER A 48 -6.72 -13.46 -27.19
C SER A 48 -6.96 -13.13 -25.74
N LYS A 49 -6.31 -13.87 -24.82
CA LYS A 49 -6.03 -13.33 -23.48
C LYS A 49 -5.42 -11.92 -23.64
N PRO A 50 -5.75 -10.96 -22.76
CA PRO A 50 -5.06 -9.68 -22.77
C PRO A 50 -3.56 -9.94 -22.68
N LYS A 51 -2.78 -9.36 -23.58
CA LYS A 51 -1.33 -9.45 -23.51
C LYS A 51 -0.88 -8.51 -22.41
N ASN A 52 -0.34 -9.06 -21.32
CA ASN A 52 0.41 -8.27 -20.36
C ASN A 52 1.45 -7.45 -21.14
N HIS A 53 1.29 -6.12 -21.12
CA HIS A 53 2.24 -5.24 -21.77
C HIS A 53 3.54 -5.32 -20.98
N ILE A 54 4.60 -5.80 -21.64
CA ILE A 54 5.88 -6.11 -21.01
C ILE A 54 6.47 -4.83 -20.42
N TYR A 55 6.36 -4.68 -19.10
CA TYR A 55 7.04 -3.62 -18.36
C TYR A 55 8.55 -3.86 -18.46
N SER A 56 9.32 -2.80 -18.64
CA SER A 56 10.78 -2.88 -18.68
C SER A 56 11.33 -2.00 -17.56
N PRO A 57 12.04 -2.56 -16.56
CA PRO A 57 12.48 -1.82 -15.37
C PRO A 57 13.61 -0.80 -15.64
N ASN A 58 14.00 -0.59 -16.91
CA ASN A 58 15.01 0.39 -17.32
C ASN A 58 14.55 1.86 -17.19
N ALA A 59 13.39 2.13 -16.60
CA ALA A 59 12.85 3.47 -16.39
C ALA A 59 13.71 4.33 -15.44
N SER A 60 14.40 3.72 -14.47
CA SER A 60 15.14 4.46 -13.42
C SER A 60 16.37 5.24 -13.88
N ASN A 61 16.85 5.05 -15.12
CA ASN A 61 18.09 5.66 -15.63
C ASN A 61 17.99 6.23 -17.06
N LEU A 62 16.78 6.42 -17.59
CA LEU A 62 16.61 7.25 -18.78
C LEU A 62 16.67 8.74 -18.38
N PRO A 63 17.34 9.61 -19.16
CA PRO A 63 17.30 11.05 -18.93
C PRO A 63 15.89 11.56 -19.28
N TYR A 64 15.02 11.63 -18.27
CA TYR A 64 13.66 12.11 -18.42
C TYR A 64 13.65 13.49 -19.08
N SER A 65 12.83 13.64 -20.11
CA SER A 65 12.59 14.94 -20.75
C SER A 65 11.82 15.82 -19.76
N ASN A 66 12.53 16.69 -19.04
CA ASN A 66 11.99 17.69 -18.11
C ASN A 66 11.06 18.74 -18.75
N ASN A 67 10.72 18.58 -20.03
CA ASN A 67 9.65 19.33 -20.69
C ASN A 67 8.29 18.91 -20.11
N LEU A 68 7.54 19.90 -19.63
CA LEU A 68 6.18 19.73 -19.09
C LEU A 68 5.19 19.25 -20.17
N GLU A 69 5.34 19.73 -21.41
CA GLU A 69 4.50 19.34 -22.56
C GLU A 69 5.16 18.25 -23.41
N VAL A 70 4.36 17.28 -23.87
CA VAL A 70 4.81 16.11 -24.65
C VAL A 70 4.10 16.08 -26.00
N ILE A 71 4.88 15.94 -27.09
CA ILE A 71 4.35 15.86 -28.46
C ILE A 71 4.13 14.39 -28.83
N LEU A 72 2.88 13.93 -28.76
CA LEU A 72 2.48 12.62 -29.27
C LEU A 72 2.50 12.61 -30.81
N LYS A 73 2.89 11.47 -31.40
CA LYS A 73 2.93 11.26 -32.86
C LYS A 73 2.02 10.09 -33.25
N PRO A 74 1.27 10.15 -34.36
CA PRO A 74 0.49 9.02 -34.84
C PRO A 74 1.32 7.73 -34.98
N PRO A 75 0.77 6.56 -34.64
CA PRO A 75 1.47 5.29 -34.76
C PRO A 75 1.88 5.01 -36.21
N ALA A 76 2.90 4.17 -36.41
CA ALA A 76 3.50 3.93 -37.73
C ALA A 76 2.62 3.08 -38.67
N THR A 77 1.89 2.10 -38.13
CA THR A 77 1.09 1.12 -38.90
C THR A 77 -0.30 1.67 -39.25
N SER A 78 -0.89 1.17 -40.35
CA SER A 78 -2.25 1.52 -40.77
C SER A 78 -3.33 0.98 -39.82
N GLU A 79 -3.17 -0.26 -39.35
CA GLU A 79 -4.11 -0.89 -38.40
C GLU A 79 -4.26 -0.10 -37.09
N ALA A 80 -3.23 0.64 -36.67
CA ALA A 80 -3.28 1.52 -35.51
C ALA A 80 -3.78 2.96 -35.83
N ARG A 81 -4.13 3.24 -37.09
CA ARG A 81 -4.66 4.54 -37.57
C ARG A 81 -6.13 4.50 -37.96
N ASP A 82 -6.70 3.33 -38.13
CA ASP A 82 -8.05 3.14 -38.66
C ASP A 82 -8.91 2.33 -37.67
N PHE A 83 -9.42 3.02 -36.64
CA PHE A 83 -10.32 2.46 -35.63
C PHE A 83 -11.65 3.25 -35.55
N LYS A 84 -12.72 2.58 -35.13
CA LYS A 84 -14.11 3.06 -35.18
C LYS A 84 -14.28 4.44 -34.51
N GLU A 85 -13.72 4.59 -33.32
CA GLU A 85 -13.83 5.80 -32.51
C GLU A 85 -13.14 7.00 -33.17
N LEU A 86 -12.07 6.79 -33.94
CA LEU A 86 -11.41 7.86 -34.67
C LEU A 86 -12.23 8.33 -35.89
N THR A 87 -12.96 7.44 -36.55
CA THR A 87 -13.92 7.82 -37.59
C THR A 87 -15.04 8.67 -36.98
N MET A 88 -15.63 8.22 -35.87
CA MET A 88 -16.65 8.98 -35.13
C MET A 88 -16.12 10.36 -34.71
N ALA A 89 -14.92 10.43 -34.13
CA ALA A 89 -14.26 11.67 -33.73
C ALA A 89 -13.90 12.61 -34.91
N ARG A 90 -13.70 12.08 -36.12
CA ARG A 90 -13.51 12.88 -37.34
C ARG A 90 -14.83 13.44 -37.88
N GLU A 91 -15.91 12.68 -37.75
CA GLU A 91 -17.25 13.02 -38.24
C GLU A 91 -18.05 13.91 -37.28
N THR A 92 -17.60 14.09 -36.03
CA THR A 92 -18.19 15.01 -35.04
C THR A 92 -18.39 16.41 -35.62
N LYS A 93 -19.64 16.88 -35.64
CA LYS A 93 -19.97 18.26 -36.06
C LYS A 93 -19.66 19.23 -34.92
N LEU A 94 -18.54 19.93 -35.04
CA LEU A 94 -18.08 20.87 -34.03
C LEU A 94 -19.00 22.10 -33.90
N VAL A 95 -19.37 22.45 -32.66
CA VAL A 95 -19.93 23.76 -32.29
C VAL A 95 -18.83 24.76 -31.93
N ALA A 96 -19.20 26.03 -31.71
CA ALA A 96 -18.26 27.10 -31.37
C ALA A 96 -17.58 26.87 -30.01
N VAL A 97 -16.26 27.05 -29.98
CA VAL A 97 -15.39 26.90 -28.81
C VAL A 97 -15.31 28.21 -28.02
N GLY A 98 -15.17 28.14 -26.70
CA GLY A 98 -14.87 29.32 -25.87
C GLY A 98 -13.46 29.91 -26.07
N ASP A 99 -13.24 31.13 -25.57
CA ASP A 99 -12.01 31.90 -25.82
C ASP A 99 -10.82 31.54 -24.91
N ARG A 100 -11.07 31.04 -23.70
CA ARG A 100 -10.05 30.62 -22.71
C ARG A 100 -10.58 29.49 -21.82
N ILE A 101 -9.70 28.82 -21.08
CA ILE A 101 -10.10 27.91 -19.99
C ILE A 101 -10.56 28.78 -18.80
N PRO A 102 -11.83 28.71 -18.36
CA PRO A 102 -12.30 29.46 -17.20
C PRO A 102 -11.62 28.97 -15.92
N LYS A 103 -11.34 29.87 -14.98
CA LYS A 103 -10.67 29.50 -13.73
C LYS A 103 -11.66 28.95 -12.70
N ILE A 104 -12.39 27.92 -13.08
CA ILE A 104 -13.42 27.23 -12.30
C ILE A 104 -12.92 25.81 -12.03
N VAL A 105 -12.96 25.35 -10.79
CA VAL A 105 -12.63 23.94 -10.44
C VAL A 105 -13.90 23.11 -10.38
N HIS A 106 -13.83 21.86 -10.84
CA HIS A 106 -14.93 20.90 -10.89
C HIS A 106 -14.53 19.63 -10.14
N PHE A 107 -15.35 19.22 -9.17
CA PHE A 107 -15.30 17.91 -8.54
C PHE A 107 -16.64 17.19 -8.78
N VAL A 108 -16.61 15.86 -8.94
CA VAL A 108 -17.81 15.01 -9.10
C VAL A 108 -17.81 13.93 -8.02
N TYR A 109 -18.93 13.75 -7.32
CA TYR A 109 -19.03 12.77 -6.24
C TYR A 109 -20.47 12.29 -5.99
N GLY A 110 -20.66 11.36 -5.04
CA GLY A 110 -21.98 10.93 -4.59
C GLY A 110 -22.86 10.29 -5.68
N LEU A 111 -22.24 9.50 -6.56
CA LEU A 111 -22.89 8.82 -7.70
C LEU A 111 -23.13 7.30 -7.47
N ARG A 112 -22.92 6.82 -6.23
CA ARG A 112 -23.09 5.40 -5.85
C ARG A 112 -24.25 5.24 -4.86
N ASP A 113 -24.01 5.55 -3.60
CA ASP A 113 -24.92 5.30 -2.47
C ASP A 113 -25.57 6.59 -1.95
N PRO A 114 -26.72 6.51 -1.24
CA PRO A 114 -27.25 7.63 -0.46
C PRO A 114 -26.30 8.02 0.69
N GLU A 115 -26.42 9.27 1.15
CA GLU A 115 -25.70 9.83 2.31
C GLU A 115 -24.16 9.56 2.34
N PRO A 116 -23.43 9.76 1.22
CA PRO A 116 -22.00 9.49 1.16
C PRO A 116 -21.20 10.45 2.06
N THR A 117 -20.12 9.99 2.67
CA THR A 117 -19.20 10.86 3.43
C THR A 117 -18.13 11.48 2.54
N LEU A 118 -17.48 12.55 3.01
CA LEU A 118 -16.14 12.91 2.52
C LEU A 118 -15.11 12.45 3.54
N ASP A 119 -14.04 11.83 3.06
CA ASP A 119 -12.90 11.46 3.89
C ASP A 119 -11.92 12.63 3.99
N LEU A 120 -10.96 12.54 4.92
CA LEU A 120 -10.00 13.62 5.18
C LEU A 120 -9.17 13.96 3.94
N ILE A 121 -8.90 12.96 3.09
CA ILE A 121 -8.21 13.15 1.81
C ILE A 121 -9.05 13.92 0.79
N HIS A 122 -10.36 13.65 0.69
CA HIS A 122 -11.27 14.42 -0.18
C HIS A 122 -11.40 15.87 0.29
N TYR A 123 -11.50 16.11 1.61
CA TYR A 123 -11.41 17.47 2.17
C TYR A 123 -10.09 18.15 1.77
N THR A 124 -8.97 17.43 1.88
CA THR A 124 -7.64 17.97 1.60
C THR A 124 -7.44 18.27 0.11
N ALA A 125 -8.01 17.47 -0.81
CA ALA A 125 -8.01 17.77 -2.25
C ALA A 125 -8.80 19.05 -2.57
N ILE A 126 -9.99 19.23 -1.98
CA ILE A 126 -10.81 20.46 -2.13
C ILE A 126 -10.05 21.67 -1.58
N LYS A 127 -9.47 21.54 -0.37
CA LYS A 127 -8.68 22.59 0.31
C LYS A 127 -7.42 22.95 -0.49
N ALA A 128 -6.73 21.97 -1.07
CA ALA A 128 -5.58 22.20 -1.95
C ALA A 128 -5.98 22.93 -3.23
N ALA A 129 -7.07 22.52 -3.89
CA ALA A 129 -7.57 23.21 -5.07
C ALA A 129 -8.00 24.66 -4.76
N HIS A 130 -8.64 24.90 -3.61
CA HIS A 130 -8.97 26.24 -3.12
C HIS A 130 -7.71 27.11 -2.89
N ASP A 131 -6.80 26.65 -2.03
CA ASP A 131 -5.67 27.45 -1.55
C ASP A 131 -4.56 27.65 -2.60
N ILE A 132 -4.31 26.65 -3.46
CA ILE A 132 -3.26 26.70 -4.46
C ILE A 132 -3.75 27.26 -5.79
N LEU A 133 -4.85 26.72 -6.34
CA LEU A 133 -5.34 27.15 -7.65
C LEU A 133 -6.05 28.50 -7.56
N LYS A 134 -6.70 28.82 -6.43
CA LYS A 134 -7.45 30.08 -6.21
C LYS A 134 -8.45 30.36 -7.35
N PRO A 135 -9.45 29.49 -7.54
CA PRO A 135 -10.43 29.63 -8.62
C PRO A 135 -11.48 30.71 -8.35
N GLU A 136 -12.19 31.12 -9.39
CA GLU A 136 -13.37 32.00 -9.33
C GLU A 136 -14.55 31.34 -8.58
N LYS A 137 -14.61 30.00 -8.58
CA LYS A 137 -15.49 29.14 -7.77
C LYS A 137 -15.04 27.67 -7.87
N ILE A 138 -15.44 26.85 -6.90
CA ILE A 138 -15.41 25.38 -7.01
C ILE A 138 -16.83 24.90 -7.22
N LEU A 139 -17.13 24.25 -8.35
CA LEU A 139 -18.40 23.59 -8.61
C LEU A 139 -18.31 22.14 -8.11
N PHE A 140 -19.15 21.78 -7.15
CA PHE A 140 -19.23 20.42 -6.61
C PHE A 140 -20.49 19.75 -7.17
N HIS A 141 -20.30 18.80 -8.09
CA HIS A 141 -21.37 18.14 -8.81
C HIS A 141 -21.71 16.79 -8.13
N TYR A 142 -22.97 16.61 -7.73
CA TYR A 142 -23.38 15.47 -6.90
C TYR A 142 -24.74 14.91 -7.30
N HIS A 143 -25.00 13.62 -7.09
CA HIS A 143 -26.38 13.09 -7.14
C HIS A 143 -26.96 13.01 -5.73
N HIS A 144 -26.32 12.23 -4.85
CA HIS A 144 -26.54 12.25 -3.40
C HIS A 144 -25.62 13.30 -2.76
N LEU A 145 -26.18 14.19 -1.93
CA LEU A 145 -25.40 15.23 -1.26
C LEU A 145 -24.57 14.59 -0.14
N PRO A 146 -23.27 14.90 0.00
CA PRO A 146 -22.48 14.31 1.07
C PRO A 146 -22.86 14.81 2.46
N VAL A 147 -22.44 14.05 3.47
CA VAL A 147 -22.65 14.32 4.90
C VAL A 147 -21.33 14.20 5.68
N GLY A 148 -21.36 14.55 6.96
CA GLY A 148 -20.22 14.43 7.88
C GLY A 148 -19.30 15.65 7.91
N ASP A 149 -18.43 15.69 8.93
CA ASP A 149 -17.67 16.88 9.33
C ASP A 149 -16.74 17.42 8.22
N ASN A 150 -16.09 16.53 7.47
CA ASN A 150 -15.23 16.91 6.34
C ASN A 150 -16.02 17.61 5.22
N PHE A 151 -17.27 17.21 4.97
CA PHE A 151 -18.13 17.89 4.00
C PHE A 151 -18.54 19.27 4.51
N GLU A 152 -19.02 19.40 5.74
CA GLU A 152 -19.39 20.72 6.30
C GLU A 152 -18.19 21.66 6.40
N ARG A 153 -17.00 21.13 6.73
CA ARG A 153 -15.72 21.85 6.69
C ARG A 153 -15.35 22.29 5.28
N ALA A 154 -15.59 21.46 4.26
CA ALA A 154 -15.39 21.83 2.85
C ALA A 154 -16.44 22.84 2.33
N ARG A 155 -17.68 22.76 2.83
CA ARG A 155 -18.90 23.37 2.27
C ARG A 155 -18.79 24.85 1.93
N HIS A 156 -18.08 25.63 2.74
CA HIS A 156 -17.89 27.07 2.53
C HIS A 156 -17.03 27.43 1.30
N MET A 157 -16.24 26.47 0.78
CA MET A 157 -15.46 26.62 -0.45
C MET A 157 -16.25 26.21 -1.71
N LEU A 158 -17.43 25.61 -1.56
CA LEU A 158 -18.15 24.89 -2.62
C LEU A 158 -19.41 25.62 -3.10
N THR A 159 -19.61 25.62 -4.42
CA THR A 159 -20.89 25.90 -5.09
C THR A 159 -21.53 24.58 -5.47
N LEU A 160 -22.56 24.18 -4.73
CA LEU A 160 -23.25 22.89 -4.87
C LEU A 160 -24.09 22.83 -6.16
N ARG A 161 -23.96 21.73 -6.92
CA ARG A 161 -24.67 21.48 -8.19
C ARG A 161 -25.22 20.05 -8.20
N GLN A 162 -26.54 19.87 -8.10
CA GLN A 162 -27.12 18.54 -8.23
C GLN A 162 -27.17 18.11 -9.70
N VAL A 163 -26.78 16.87 -9.98
CA VAL A 163 -26.85 16.22 -11.31
C VAL A 163 -27.79 15.00 -11.27
N PRO A 164 -28.44 14.63 -12.39
CA PRO A 164 -29.18 13.38 -12.47
C PRO A 164 -28.23 12.17 -12.41
N MET A 165 -28.71 11.03 -11.91
CA MET A 165 -27.94 9.79 -11.95
C MET A 165 -27.75 9.34 -13.40
N VAL A 166 -26.50 9.19 -13.85
CA VAL A 166 -26.21 8.63 -15.18
C VAL A 166 -26.48 7.14 -15.17
N THR A 167 -27.46 6.70 -15.96
CA THR A 167 -27.79 5.28 -16.18
C THR A 167 -27.49 4.81 -17.60
N SER A 168 -27.28 5.75 -18.52
CA SER A 168 -26.90 5.48 -19.92
C SER A 168 -26.23 6.70 -20.55
N VAL A 169 -25.45 6.46 -21.61
CA VAL A 169 -24.78 7.48 -22.42
C VAL A 169 -24.86 7.07 -23.89
N PHE A 170 -25.41 7.94 -24.76
CA PHE A 170 -25.70 7.61 -26.17
C PHE A 170 -26.44 6.26 -26.41
N ASN A 171 -27.33 5.89 -25.47
CA ASN A 171 -28.06 4.61 -25.39
C ASN A 171 -27.23 3.37 -24.97
N GLN A 172 -25.93 3.51 -24.72
CA GLN A 172 -25.16 2.48 -24.02
C GLN A 172 -25.46 2.55 -22.52
N PRO A 173 -25.61 1.42 -21.80
CA PRO A 173 -25.83 1.43 -20.36
C PRO A 173 -24.58 1.94 -19.62
N VAL A 174 -24.78 2.50 -18.42
CA VAL A 174 -23.70 2.90 -17.51
C VAL A 174 -24.01 2.35 -16.11
N SER A 175 -23.44 1.19 -15.80
CA SER A 175 -23.66 0.50 -14.51
C SER A 175 -22.79 1.08 -13.40
N HIS A 176 -21.48 1.15 -13.60
CA HIS A 176 -20.51 1.43 -12.53
C HIS A 176 -20.36 2.93 -12.22
N TYR A 177 -20.19 3.28 -10.93
CA TYR A 177 -20.18 4.68 -10.49
C TYR A 177 -18.99 5.50 -11.03
N ALA A 178 -17.83 4.87 -11.25
CA ALA A 178 -16.69 5.52 -11.90
C ALA A 178 -17.02 5.93 -13.35
N HIS A 179 -17.71 5.08 -14.11
CA HIS A 179 -18.19 5.40 -15.46
C HIS A 179 -19.32 6.45 -15.46
N ARG A 180 -20.11 6.55 -14.37
CA ARG A 180 -21.02 7.70 -14.17
C ARG A 180 -20.24 8.99 -14.00
N ALA A 181 -19.14 8.96 -13.23
CA ALA A 181 -18.26 10.12 -13.06
C ALA A 181 -17.58 10.53 -14.37
N ASP A 182 -17.12 9.58 -15.19
CA ASP A 182 -16.60 9.84 -16.55
C ASP A 182 -17.57 10.66 -17.42
N VAL A 183 -18.85 10.27 -17.45
CA VAL A 183 -19.86 10.95 -18.25
C VAL A 183 -20.13 12.35 -17.70
N VAL A 184 -20.29 12.50 -16.37
CA VAL A 184 -20.53 13.81 -15.75
C VAL A 184 -19.33 14.75 -15.94
N ARG A 185 -18.09 14.29 -15.71
CA ARG A 185 -16.88 15.13 -15.85
C ARG A 185 -16.72 15.67 -17.27
N LEU A 186 -17.03 14.86 -18.30
CA LEU A 186 -17.01 15.33 -19.68
C LEU A 186 -18.14 16.33 -19.99
N GLN A 187 -19.37 16.05 -19.52
CA GLN A 187 -20.50 16.96 -19.72
C GLN A 187 -20.30 18.35 -19.08
N VAL A 188 -19.79 18.41 -17.84
CA VAL A 188 -19.59 19.71 -17.16
C VAL A 188 -18.44 20.51 -17.76
N LEU A 189 -17.40 19.85 -18.29
CA LEU A 189 -16.32 20.51 -19.02
C LEU A 189 -16.75 20.94 -20.43
N GLU A 190 -17.67 20.22 -21.07
CA GLU A 190 -18.26 20.65 -22.33
C GLU A 190 -19.13 21.91 -22.13
N GLU A 191 -19.99 21.95 -21.12
CA GLU A 191 -20.89 23.08 -20.85
C GLU A 191 -20.17 24.32 -20.29
N PHE A 192 -19.26 24.14 -19.32
CA PHE A 192 -18.64 25.26 -18.58
C PHE A 192 -17.16 25.47 -18.88
N GLY A 193 -16.49 24.55 -19.57
CA GLY A 193 -15.03 24.45 -19.48
C GLY A 193 -14.58 24.20 -18.05
N GLY A 194 -13.34 24.60 -17.73
CA GLY A 194 -12.80 24.64 -16.38
C GLY A 194 -11.62 23.72 -16.16
N ILE A 195 -11.37 23.43 -14.89
CA ILE A 195 -10.34 22.52 -14.37
C ILE A 195 -11.09 21.40 -13.63
N TYR A 196 -11.11 20.20 -14.19
CA TYR A 196 -11.62 19.02 -13.50
C TYR A 196 -10.49 18.33 -12.74
N LEU A 197 -10.80 17.92 -11.51
CA LEU A 197 -9.96 17.09 -10.65
C LEU A 197 -10.83 15.99 -10.01
N ASP A 198 -10.27 14.79 -9.86
CA ASP A 198 -10.83 13.81 -8.92
C ASP A 198 -10.46 14.17 -7.46
N LEU A 199 -11.24 13.65 -6.51
CA LEU A 199 -11.14 14.00 -5.08
C LEU A 199 -9.94 13.36 -4.36
N ASP A 200 -9.18 12.51 -5.05
CA ASP A 200 -7.88 11.98 -4.60
C ASP A 200 -6.70 12.63 -5.37
N LEU A 201 -6.90 13.79 -5.98
CA LEU A 201 -5.85 14.59 -6.62
C LEU A 201 -5.55 15.88 -5.82
N ILE A 202 -4.34 15.94 -5.26
CA ILE A 202 -3.83 17.09 -4.49
C ILE A 202 -3.16 18.09 -5.43
N SER A 203 -3.68 19.32 -5.51
CA SER A 203 -3.05 20.43 -6.24
C SER A 203 -1.84 20.98 -5.49
N LEU A 204 -0.68 21.10 -6.15
CA LEU A 204 0.58 21.52 -5.52
C LEU A 204 1.14 22.84 -6.08
N LYS A 205 0.79 23.22 -7.32
CA LYS A 205 1.17 24.52 -7.92
C LYS A 205 0.03 25.20 -8.70
N PRO A 206 0.04 26.54 -8.83
CA PRO A 206 -0.90 27.26 -9.71
C PRO A 206 -0.74 26.90 -11.20
N VAL A 207 -1.86 26.65 -11.87
CA VAL A 207 -1.92 26.26 -13.29
C VAL A 207 -2.28 27.41 -14.24
N ASP A 208 -2.27 28.66 -13.77
CA ASP A 208 -2.66 29.85 -14.55
C ASP A 208 -1.96 29.96 -15.92
N HIS A 209 -0.69 29.52 -15.98
CA HIS A 209 0.14 29.48 -17.20
C HIS A 209 -0.36 28.50 -18.29
N LEU A 210 -1.38 27.69 -17.98
CA LEU A 210 -2.00 26.73 -18.90
C LEU A 210 -3.39 27.19 -19.40
N LEU A 211 -3.98 28.26 -18.84
CA LEU A 211 -5.37 28.64 -19.11
C LEU A 211 -5.64 29.15 -20.55
N ASP A 212 -4.60 29.52 -21.29
CA ASP A 212 -4.70 29.94 -22.69
C ASP A 212 -4.78 28.77 -23.69
N LYS A 213 -4.54 27.51 -23.26
CA LYS A 213 -4.67 26.31 -24.10
C LYS A 213 -6.15 26.04 -24.45
N GLU A 214 -6.42 25.06 -25.32
CA GLU A 214 -7.80 24.66 -25.68
C GLU A 214 -8.32 23.49 -24.83
N PHE A 215 -7.51 22.44 -24.69
CA PHE A 215 -7.80 21.26 -23.92
C PHE A 215 -6.48 20.64 -23.42
N ILE A 216 -6.47 20.07 -22.22
CA ILE A 216 -5.28 19.52 -21.57
C ILE A 216 -5.62 18.24 -20.80
N MET A 217 -4.77 17.22 -20.94
CA MET A 217 -4.69 16.05 -20.06
C MET A 217 -3.21 15.72 -19.80
N ALA A 218 -2.91 14.92 -18.78
CA ALA A 218 -1.55 14.43 -18.53
C ALA A 218 -1.46 12.90 -18.75
N GLN A 219 -0.25 12.42 -19.05
CA GLN A 219 0.02 11.02 -19.35
C GLN A 219 -0.16 10.10 -18.13
N GLU A 220 -0.76 8.92 -18.35
CA GLU A 220 -0.84 7.86 -17.35
C GLU A 220 0.23 6.79 -17.61
N GLY A 221 1.01 6.45 -16.58
CA GLY A 221 2.17 5.57 -16.67
C GLY A 221 3.41 6.22 -17.30
N VAL A 222 4.58 5.60 -17.14
CA VAL A 222 5.86 6.16 -17.61
C VAL A 222 5.82 6.44 -19.11
N GLY A 223 5.90 7.73 -19.48
CA GLY A 223 5.84 8.18 -20.86
C GLY A 223 4.48 7.99 -21.55
N GLY A 224 3.39 7.80 -20.80
CA GLY A 224 2.05 7.53 -21.32
C GLY A 224 1.85 6.07 -21.74
N SER A 225 2.40 5.13 -20.96
CA SER A 225 2.33 3.69 -21.23
C SER A 225 0.92 3.11 -21.13
N ILE A 226 0.00 3.75 -20.39
CA ILE A 226 -1.41 3.37 -20.31
C ILE A 226 -2.28 4.27 -21.19
N GLY A 227 -2.12 5.60 -21.09
CA GLY A 227 -2.89 6.55 -21.88
C GLY A 227 -2.80 7.99 -21.38
N LEU A 228 -3.94 8.69 -21.34
CA LEU A 228 -4.08 10.02 -20.76
C LEU A 228 -5.15 9.94 -19.66
N CYS A 229 -4.78 10.09 -18.39
CA CYS A 229 -5.72 9.93 -17.29
C CYS A 229 -6.74 11.09 -17.27
N ASN A 230 -7.99 10.78 -16.95
CA ASN A 230 -9.09 11.74 -16.90
C ASN A 230 -9.42 12.28 -15.50
N ALA A 231 -8.68 11.84 -14.48
CA ALA A 231 -8.67 12.44 -13.14
C ALA A 231 -8.13 13.89 -13.10
N MET A 232 -7.51 14.36 -14.19
CA MET A 232 -7.16 15.77 -14.41
C MET A 232 -7.45 16.15 -15.85
N ILE A 233 -8.33 17.13 -16.06
CA ILE A 233 -8.60 17.70 -17.39
C ILE A 233 -8.73 19.23 -17.24
N MET A 234 -8.13 19.99 -18.14
CA MET A 234 -8.42 21.43 -18.28
C MET A 234 -9.01 21.70 -19.66
N ALA A 235 -10.16 22.39 -19.74
CA ALA A 235 -10.90 22.55 -21.00
C ALA A 235 -11.50 23.95 -21.18
N ARG A 236 -11.54 24.43 -22.42
CA ARG A 236 -12.47 25.49 -22.80
C ARG A 236 -13.90 24.94 -22.94
N PRO A 237 -14.95 25.76 -22.69
CA PRO A 237 -16.32 25.39 -23.05
C PRO A 237 -16.36 24.95 -24.51
N HIS A 238 -17.00 23.81 -24.76
CA HIS A 238 -17.04 23.15 -26.07
C HIS A 238 -15.68 23.04 -26.78
N SER A 239 -14.57 22.78 -26.08
CA SER A 239 -13.27 22.47 -26.72
C SER A 239 -13.41 21.37 -27.79
N ARG A 240 -12.68 21.47 -28.91
CA ARG A 240 -12.88 20.53 -30.03
C ARG A 240 -12.56 19.10 -29.64
N PHE A 241 -11.53 18.90 -28.84
CA PHE A 241 -11.17 17.56 -28.37
C PHE A 241 -12.26 16.94 -27.48
N ILE A 242 -12.89 17.70 -26.57
CA ILE A 242 -13.94 17.13 -25.70
C ILE A 242 -15.19 16.77 -26.50
N GLN A 243 -15.62 17.61 -27.45
CA GLN A 243 -16.75 17.31 -28.33
C GLN A 243 -16.52 15.99 -29.10
N ARG A 244 -15.31 15.82 -29.65
CA ARG A 244 -14.92 14.59 -30.38
C ARG A 244 -14.90 13.38 -29.46
N TRP A 245 -14.15 13.44 -28.37
CA TRP A 245 -13.99 12.32 -27.44
C TRP A 245 -15.33 11.93 -26.81
N PHE A 246 -16.15 12.89 -26.35
CA PHE A 246 -17.46 12.58 -25.79
C PHE A 246 -18.38 11.91 -26.84
N SER A 247 -18.34 12.33 -28.11
CA SER A 247 -19.09 11.64 -29.18
C SER A 247 -18.69 10.17 -29.40
N THR A 248 -17.50 9.75 -28.95
CA THR A 248 -17.08 8.34 -28.99
C THR A 248 -17.74 7.46 -27.91
N TYR A 249 -18.39 8.04 -26.89
CA TYR A 249 -19.18 7.25 -25.92
C TYR A 249 -20.43 6.60 -26.55
N ALA A 250 -20.77 6.90 -27.81
CA ALA A 250 -21.71 6.08 -28.58
C ALA A 250 -21.17 4.66 -28.92
N SER A 251 -19.89 4.37 -28.63
CA SER A 251 -19.33 3.02 -28.57
C SER A 251 -18.89 2.59 -27.17
N PHE A 252 -19.35 3.27 -26.11
CA PHE A 252 -19.05 2.92 -24.73
C PHE A 252 -19.42 1.46 -24.40
N ASP A 253 -18.54 0.78 -23.69
CA ASP A 253 -18.74 -0.57 -23.17
C ASP A 253 -18.37 -0.57 -21.68
N SER A 254 -19.31 -0.96 -20.81
CA SER A 254 -19.07 -1.02 -19.35
C SER A 254 -18.15 -2.18 -18.93
N ALA A 255 -17.86 -3.12 -19.82
CA ALA A 255 -16.99 -4.26 -19.53
C ALA A 255 -15.48 -3.94 -19.63
N ASP A 256 -15.11 -2.78 -20.19
CA ASP A 256 -13.73 -2.30 -20.22
C ASP A 256 -13.56 -1.13 -19.23
N TRP A 257 -12.78 -1.35 -18.18
CA TRP A 257 -12.68 -0.43 -17.04
C TRP A 257 -12.15 0.95 -17.43
N ASN A 258 -11.04 1.01 -18.19
CA ASN A 258 -10.34 2.27 -18.48
C ASN A 258 -10.21 2.62 -19.97
N TYR A 259 -10.81 1.85 -20.90
CA TYR A 259 -10.67 2.14 -22.32
C TYR A 259 -11.20 3.52 -22.71
N HIS A 260 -12.48 3.82 -22.49
CA HIS A 260 -13.06 5.11 -22.90
C HIS A 260 -12.52 6.30 -22.08
N SER A 261 -12.11 6.09 -20.83
CA SER A 261 -11.65 7.11 -19.89
C SER A 261 -10.17 7.46 -20.02
N VAL A 262 -9.29 6.50 -20.28
CA VAL A 262 -7.82 6.69 -20.25
C VAL A 262 -7.14 6.33 -21.56
N VAL A 263 -7.41 5.14 -22.09
CA VAL A 263 -6.69 4.60 -23.25
C VAL A 263 -7.12 5.29 -24.54
N LEU A 264 -8.42 5.53 -24.70
CA LEU A 264 -9.03 6.15 -25.87
C LEU A 264 -8.64 7.61 -26.09
N PRO A 265 -8.67 8.53 -25.10
CA PRO A 265 -8.12 9.88 -25.31
C PRO A 265 -6.63 9.83 -25.68
N GLY A 266 -5.85 8.89 -25.12
CA GLY A 266 -4.47 8.63 -25.53
C GLY A 266 -4.31 8.15 -26.98
N LYS A 267 -5.24 7.33 -27.48
CA LYS A 267 -5.30 6.91 -28.90
C LYS A 267 -5.77 8.04 -29.84
N LEU A 268 -6.64 8.94 -29.39
CA LEU A 268 -7.18 10.05 -30.19
C LEU A 268 -6.21 11.24 -30.28
N ALA A 269 -5.55 11.62 -29.19
CA ALA A 269 -4.68 12.80 -29.10
C ALA A 269 -3.63 12.95 -30.21
N PRO A 270 -2.92 11.89 -30.66
CA PRO A 270 -1.95 11.99 -31.77
C PRO A 270 -2.55 12.46 -33.10
N PHE A 271 -3.86 12.29 -33.31
CA PHE A 271 -4.56 12.70 -34.53
C PHE A 271 -5.14 14.12 -34.47
N PHE A 272 -5.25 14.70 -33.26
CA PHE A 272 -5.75 16.05 -33.04
C PHE A 272 -4.75 16.97 -32.30
N PRO A 273 -3.44 17.03 -32.68
CA PRO A 273 -2.38 17.74 -31.94
C PRO A 273 -2.45 19.29 -32.05
N LYS A 274 -3.58 19.83 -32.52
CA LYS A 274 -3.92 21.26 -32.51
C LYS A 274 -5.18 21.56 -31.69
N GLU A 275 -5.68 20.56 -30.97
CA GLU A 275 -6.93 20.61 -30.18
C GLU A 275 -6.69 20.20 -28.73
N ILE A 276 -5.69 19.34 -28.47
CA ILE A 276 -5.21 18.93 -27.14
C ILE A 276 -3.72 19.27 -26.93
N THR A 277 -3.39 19.72 -25.72
CA THR A 277 -2.04 19.75 -25.15
C THR A 277 -1.88 18.55 -24.22
N VAL A 278 -0.79 17.80 -24.35
CA VAL A 278 -0.52 16.64 -23.47
C VAL A 278 0.62 17.01 -22.52
N LEU A 279 0.39 16.84 -21.22
CA LEU A 279 1.43 17.00 -20.20
C LEU A 279 2.14 15.67 -19.90
N ASN A 280 3.40 15.77 -19.52
CA ASN A 280 4.22 14.66 -19.05
C ASN A 280 3.60 14.02 -17.79
N HIS A 281 3.73 12.69 -17.62
CA HIS A 281 3.17 11.96 -16.47
C HIS A 281 3.58 12.54 -15.11
N THR A 282 4.81 13.05 -15.01
CA THR A 282 5.36 13.74 -13.83
C THR A 282 4.67 15.06 -13.46
N ALA A 283 3.73 15.56 -14.26
CA ALA A 283 2.94 16.74 -13.92
C ALA A 283 1.89 16.48 -12.84
N PHE A 284 1.25 15.30 -12.86
CA PHE A 284 0.09 14.96 -12.00
C PHE A 284 0.01 13.50 -11.57
N PHE A 285 0.58 12.57 -12.36
CA PHE A 285 0.42 11.12 -12.21
C PHE A 285 1.77 10.45 -11.91
N TRP A 286 2.56 11.09 -11.03
CA TRP A 286 3.77 10.52 -10.45
C TRP A 286 3.90 10.99 -8.98
N PRO A 287 4.15 10.11 -8.00
CA PRO A 287 4.31 8.66 -8.14
C PRO A 287 3.06 7.92 -8.65
N LEU A 288 3.24 6.68 -9.13
CA LEU A 288 2.21 5.85 -9.76
C LEU A 288 1.35 5.07 -8.74
N TRP A 289 0.37 4.32 -9.26
CA TRP A 289 -0.48 3.38 -8.51
C TRP A 289 0.15 1.98 -8.35
N ASP A 290 1.37 1.76 -8.84
CA ASP A 290 2.11 0.51 -8.64
C ASP A 290 2.72 0.44 -7.23
N SER A 291 3.23 -0.73 -6.82
CA SER A 291 3.81 -0.93 -5.48
C SER A 291 4.91 0.09 -5.17
N ASP A 292 5.80 0.35 -6.14
CA ASP A 292 6.85 1.36 -6.02
C ASP A 292 6.28 2.77 -5.79
N GLY A 293 5.26 3.18 -6.56
CA GLY A 293 4.64 4.49 -6.42
C GLY A 293 3.86 4.66 -5.12
N LEU A 294 3.09 3.66 -4.71
CA LEU A 294 2.33 3.65 -3.46
C LEU A 294 3.23 3.59 -2.22
N ARG A 295 4.30 2.79 -2.25
CA ARG A 295 5.35 2.78 -1.21
C ARG A 295 6.04 4.14 -1.12
N THR A 296 6.35 4.77 -2.27
CA THR A 296 6.93 6.13 -2.33
C THR A 296 6.00 7.18 -1.70
N LEU A 297 4.69 7.09 -1.92
CA LEU A 297 3.68 8.00 -1.37
C LEU A 297 3.49 7.83 0.15
N TYR A 298 3.16 6.60 0.59
CA TYR A 298 2.57 6.35 1.90
C TYR A 298 3.55 5.80 2.96
N LEU A 299 4.73 5.30 2.56
CA LEU A 299 5.69 4.69 3.49
C LEU A 299 7.02 5.45 3.49
N GLU A 300 7.61 5.69 2.31
CA GLU A 300 8.91 6.35 2.18
C GLU A 300 8.83 7.87 2.39
N LYS A 301 9.90 8.44 2.95
CA LYS A 301 10.17 9.89 3.01
C LYS A 301 11.24 10.32 2.00
N SER A 302 11.06 9.95 0.74
CA SER A 302 12.09 9.96 -0.31
C SER A 302 11.83 10.90 -1.48
N TYR A 303 10.58 11.29 -1.77
CA TYR A 303 10.23 11.98 -3.03
C TYR A 303 9.97 13.48 -2.88
N ASP A 304 10.65 14.27 -3.74
CA ASP A 304 10.46 15.72 -3.85
C ASP A 304 9.45 16.07 -4.96
N PHE A 305 8.29 16.59 -4.56
CA PHE A 305 7.24 17.07 -5.46
C PHE A 305 7.52 18.45 -6.09
N SER A 306 8.72 19.02 -5.91
CA SER A 306 9.10 20.30 -6.55
C SER A 306 9.05 20.28 -8.08
N GLY A 307 8.96 19.11 -8.72
CA GLY A 307 8.63 18.94 -10.14
C GLY A 307 7.14 19.09 -10.47
N ASN A 308 6.26 18.43 -9.70
CA ASN A 308 4.82 18.27 -9.94
C ASN A 308 4.02 19.58 -10.06
N LEU A 309 2.88 19.53 -10.76
CA LEU A 309 1.79 20.51 -10.64
C LEU A 309 0.73 20.05 -9.62
N GLY A 310 0.51 18.74 -9.53
CA GLY A 310 -0.23 18.07 -8.47
C GLY A 310 0.23 16.62 -8.30
N THR A 311 -0.39 15.89 -7.38
CA THR A 311 -0.24 14.43 -7.30
C THR A 311 -1.60 13.77 -7.13
N HIS A 312 -1.86 12.77 -7.95
CA HIS A 312 -2.86 11.74 -7.66
C HIS A 312 -2.36 10.89 -6.49
N ILE A 313 -3.25 10.47 -5.59
CA ILE A 313 -2.91 9.63 -4.42
C ILE A 313 -3.46 8.20 -4.54
N TRP A 314 -4.25 7.93 -5.58
CA TRP A 314 -4.68 6.60 -6.02
C TRP A 314 -5.56 5.88 -4.99
N GLU A 315 -6.61 6.56 -4.51
CA GLU A 315 -7.47 6.12 -3.40
C GLU A 315 -7.89 4.65 -3.51
N SER A 316 -8.40 4.21 -4.67
CA SER A 316 -8.85 2.83 -4.88
C SER A 316 -7.75 1.77 -4.78
N ALA A 317 -6.48 2.15 -4.89
CA ALA A 317 -5.33 1.25 -4.77
C ALA A 317 -4.70 1.26 -3.35
N SER A 318 -4.90 2.33 -2.59
CA SER A 318 -4.30 2.53 -1.26
C SER A 318 -5.28 2.47 -0.07
N ASN A 319 -6.59 2.59 -0.29
CA ASN A 319 -7.58 2.74 0.78
C ASN A 319 -7.54 1.61 1.84
N LYS A 320 -7.58 0.36 1.39
CA LYS A 320 -7.72 -0.85 2.22
C LYS A 320 -6.59 -1.04 3.24
N ASN A 321 -5.34 -0.78 2.86
CA ASN A 321 -4.16 -1.08 3.68
C ASN A 321 -3.32 0.14 4.04
N LEU A 322 -3.18 1.14 3.15
CA LEU A 322 -2.28 2.28 3.34
C LEU A 322 -2.99 3.52 3.88
N MET A 323 -4.24 3.77 3.49
CA MET A 323 -5.03 4.92 4.00
C MET A 323 -5.97 4.55 5.17
N LYS A 324 -6.17 3.25 5.44
CA LYS A 324 -6.96 2.80 6.60
C LYS A 324 -6.46 3.49 7.89
N ASP A 325 -7.39 3.98 8.69
CA ASP A 325 -7.17 4.70 9.96
C ASP A 325 -6.45 6.08 9.83
N VAL A 326 -6.32 6.63 8.60
CA VAL A 326 -5.73 7.97 8.40
C VAL A 326 -6.61 9.08 8.98
N THR A 327 -6.03 9.80 9.94
CA THR A 327 -6.60 10.96 10.63
C THR A 327 -5.65 12.16 10.52
N GLU A 328 -6.12 13.36 10.88
CA GLU A 328 -5.23 14.54 10.94
C GLU A 328 -4.03 14.30 11.86
N LYS A 329 -4.25 13.58 12.97
CA LYS A 329 -3.19 13.23 13.90
C LYS A 329 -2.14 12.31 13.26
N VAL A 330 -2.57 11.28 12.52
CA VAL A 330 -1.66 10.41 11.74
C VAL A 330 -0.86 11.21 10.72
N ILE A 331 -1.52 12.09 9.95
CA ILE A 331 -0.82 12.96 8.97
C ILE A 331 0.20 13.88 9.66
N MET A 332 -0.13 14.41 10.84
CA MET A 332 0.75 15.30 11.62
C MET A 332 1.88 14.59 12.38
N GLU A 333 1.81 13.27 12.61
CA GLU A 333 2.82 12.51 13.37
C GLU A 333 3.71 11.61 12.49
N ILE A 334 3.20 11.06 11.40
CA ILE A 334 3.88 10.09 10.54
C ILE A 334 4.55 10.79 9.35
N ASP A 335 5.88 10.71 9.26
CA ASP A 335 6.65 11.39 8.20
C ASP A 335 6.87 10.49 6.98
N ASN A 336 6.05 10.67 5.93
CA ASN A 336 6.24 10.10 4.59
C ASN A 336 6.12 11.21 3.51
N SER A 337 6.39 10.89 2.25
CA SER A 337 6.43 11.85 1.15
C SER A 337 5.08 12.55 0.94
N LEU A 338 3.95 11.81 0.98
CA LEU A 338 2.62 12.37 0.76
C LEU A 338 2.15 13.27 1.90
N TYR A 339 2.20 12.80 3.15
CA TYR A 339 1.69 13.55 4.31
C TYR A 339 2.43 14.87 4.50
N CYS A 340 3.71 14.92 4.12
CA CYS A 340 4.47 16.16 4.03
C CYS A 340 3.90 17.20 3.04
N GLN A 341 3.21 16.78 1.98
CA GLN A 341 2.44 17.69 1.10
C GLN A 341 1.05 18.02 1.64
N LEU A 342 0.46 17.16 2.48
CA LEU A 342 -0.88 17.38 3.06
C LEU A 342 -0.87 18.39 4.23
N ARG A 343 0.17 18.36 5.06
CA ARG A 343 0.28 19.21 6.27
C ARG A 343 0.05 20.71 6.06
N PRO A 344 0.58 21.38 5.01
CA PRO A 344 0.31 22.79 4.76
C PRO A 344 -1.19 23.13 4.67
N PHE A 345 -2.03 22.19 4.20
CA PHE A 345 -3.47 22.37 4.08
C PHE A 345 -4.21 22.18 5.41
N LEU A 346 -3.73 21.27 6.27
CA LEU A 346 -4.27 21.07 7.62
C LEU A 346 -3.82 22.18 8.60
N LEU A 347 -2.66 22.79 8.34
CA LEU A 347 -2.05 23.85 9.16
C LEU A 347 -2.48 25.27 8.74
N ASP A 348 -3.28 25.44 7.69
CA ASP A 348 -3.58 26.73 7.03
C ASP A 348 -2.31 27.54 6.67
N GLY A 349 -1.35 26.90 6.00
CA GLY A 349 -0.10 27.51 5.56
C GLY A 349 0.88 27.87 6.69
N LYS A 350 0.57 27.55 7.95
CA LYS A 350 1.54 27.62 9.06
C LYS A 350 2.61 26.53 8.86
N LYS A 351 3.82 26.77 9.37
CA LYS A 351 4.90 25.77 9.35
C LYS A 351 4.55 24.57 10.23
N ASP A 352 5.04 23.38 9.88
CA ASP A 352 5.04 22.21 10.77
C ASP A 352 5.72 22.61 12.10
N PRO A 353 5.10 22.36 13.27
CA PRO A 353 5.71 22.67 14.56
C PRO A 353 6.97 21.84 14.84
N ARG A 354 7.16 20.70 14.16
CA ARG A 354 8.37 19.88 14.28
C ARG A 354 9.41 20.36 13.25
N PRO A 355 10.60 20.84 13.68
CA PRO A 355 11.67 21.15 12.74
C PRO A 355 12.06 19.90 11.96
N ASN A 356 12.50 20.08 10.72
CA ASN A 356 13.03 19.04 9.83
C ASN A 356 12.12 17.82 9.52
N ALA A 357 10.88 17.71 10.02
CA ALA A 357 10.05 16.52 9.81
C ALA A 357 9.97 16.09 8.33
N CYS A 358 9.81 17.05 7.41
CA CYS A 358 9.79 16.84 5.95
C CYS A 358 11.14 17.04 5.25
N ARG A 359 12.26 16.95 5.98
CA ARG A 359 13.61 16.92 5.40
C ARG A 359 13.82 15.57 4.71
N ILE A 360 13.96 15.58 3.39
CA ILE A 360 14.54 14.48 2.63
C ILE A 360 16.07 14.54 2.84
N LEU A 361 16.69 13.39 3.06
CA LEU A 361 18.13 13.25 3.34
C LEU A 361 18.76 12.31 2.31
N THR A 362 19.90 12.69 1.73
CA THR A 362 20.57 11.90 0.68
C THR A 362 21.47 10.81 1.26
N HIS A 363 22.28 11.17 2.26
CA HIS A 363 23.20 10.31 3.02
C HIS A 363 23.29 10.84 4.46
N THR A 364 23.80 10.05 5.41
CA THR A 364 24.08 10.59 6.75
C THR A 364 25.32 11.51 6.77
N GLU A 365 25.13 12.69 7.36
CA GLU A 365 26.19 13.65 7.67
C GLU A 365 27.04 13.21 8.88
N ARG A 366 26.61 12.19 9.63
CA ARG A 366 27.28 11.75 10.85
C ARG A 366 28.63 11.07 10.57
N ALA A 367 29.64 11.44 11.36
CA ALA A 367 30.99 10.88 11.27
C ALA A 367 31.08 9.38 11.62
N ASP A 368 30.14 8.85 12.39
CA ASP A 368 30.04 7.43 12.74
C ASP A 368 29.19 6.61 11.76
N LYS A 369 28.71 7.23 10.68
CA LYS A 369 27.85 6.65 9.65
C LYS A 369 26.52 6.03 10.13
N LEU A 370 26.05 6.40 11.32
CA LEU A 370 24.72 6.05 11.80
C LEU A 370 23.65 6.73 10.94
N VAL A 371 22.78 5.93 10.33
CA VAL A 371 21.60 6.37 9.57
C VAL A 371 20.44 6.67 10.51
N GLY A 372 20.08 5.74 11.38
CA GLY A 372 18.92 5.86 12.25
C GLY A 372 19.06 5.03 13.52
N ASN A 373 18.41 5.48 14.59
CA ASN A 373 18.40 4.82 15.89
C ASN A 373 16.97 4.86 16.45
N TRP A 374 16.24 3.76 16.30
CA TRP A 374 14.87 3.62 16.77
C TRP A 374 14.88 2.73 18.01
N THR A 375 14.78 3.33 19.19
CA THR A 375 14.77 2.61 20.47
C THR A 375 13.57 1.67 20.60
N LEU A 376 12.43 2.05 19.99
CA LEU A 376 11.14 1.37 20.06
C LEU A 376 10.64 1.17 21.51
N ILE A 377 10.96 2.11 22.39
CA ILE A 377 10.47 2.19 23.78
C ILE A 377 9.21 3.08 23.79
N GLU A 378 8.24 2.74 24.66
CA GLU A 378 7.01 3.53 24.84
C GLU A 378 7.35 5.01 25.17
N PRO A 379 6.87 6.00 24.40
CA PRO A 379 7.13 7.41 24.69
C PRO A 379 6.51 7.83 26.03
N ALA A 380 7.30 8.52 26.87
CA ALA A 380 6.85 8.96 28.20
C ALA A 380 5.70 10.02 28.20
N ASP A 381 5.26 10.47 27.03
CA ASP A 381 4.09 11.35 26.88
C ASP A 381 2.80 10.53 26.73
N THR A 382 2.13 10.31 27.86
CA THR A 382 0.84 9.61 27.94
C THR A 382 -0.33 10.34 27.28
N GLN A 383 -0.13 11.55 26.71
CA GLN A 383 -1.13 12.20 25.85
C GLN A 383 -1.09 11.72 24.40
N ARG A 384 -0.12 10.89 24.01
CA ARG A 384 -0.19 10.12 22.75
C ARG A 384 -1.29 9.05 22.82
N LYS A 385 -2.55 9.47 22.64
CA LYS A 385 -3.64 8.58 22.20
C LYS A 385 -3.14 7.72 21.06
N GLU A 386 -3.33 6.41 21.13
CA GLU A 386 -2.84 5.47 20.12
C GLU A 386 -3.33 5.87 18.71
N THR A 387 -2.39 6.03 17.80
CA THR A 387 -2.60 6.32 16.38
C THR A 387 -2.18 5.10 15.57
N ASN A 388 -2.92 4.74 14.51
CA ASN A 388 -2.52 3.64 13.63
C ASN A 388 -2.25 4.17 12.21
N PRO A 389 -1.02 4.07 11.68
CA PRO A 389 0.19 3.64 12.37
C PRO A 389 0.68 4.63 13.44
N MET A 390 1.50 4.16 14.38
CA MET A 390 2.25 4.99 15.33
C MET A 390 3.61 5.40 14.74
N PRO A 391 4.20 6.54 15.11
CA PRO A 391 5.56 6.91 14.67
C PRO A 391 6.63 6.08 15.41
N ALA A 392 7.52 5.44 14.66
CA ALA A 392 8.81 4.95 15.18
C ALA A 392 9.79 6.13 15.23
N VAL A 393 10.08 6.64 16.43
CA VAL A 393 10.91 7.84 16.61
C VAL A 393 12.39 7.52 16.33
N ASP A 394 13.05 8.34 15.52
CA ASP A 394 14.50 8.30 15.27
C ASP A 394 15.24 9.24 16.24
N GLU A 395 16.16 8.67 17.01
CA GLU A 395 17.04 9.38 17.95
C GLU A 395 18.46 9.63 17.38
N SER A 396 18.71 9.30 16.10
CA SER A 396 20.03 9.53 15.47
C SER A 396 20.31 11.02 15.20
N GLY A 397 19.26 11.85 15.12
CA GLY A 397 19.34 13.25 14.70
C GLY A 397 19.37 13.46 13.18
N ASN A 398 19.04 12.43 12.39
CA ASN A 398 18.82 12.54 10.94
C ASN A 398 17.32 12.77 10.58
N ASP A 399 16.44 12.83 11.58
CA ASP A 399 14.99 13.06 11.46
C ASP A 399 14.25 11.95 10.66
N LEU A 400 14.76 10.72 10.69
CA LEU A 400 14.26 9.58 9.90
C LEU A 400 13.20 8.76 10.65
N ALA A 401 12.12 9.40 11.08
CA ALA A 401 10.99 8.71 11.68
C ALA A 401 10.47 7.58 10.76
N GLY A 402 10.29 6.39 11.32
CA GLY A 402 9.57 5.29 10.69
C GLY A 402 8.12 5.22 11.17
N LEU A 403 7.46 4.10 10.89
CA LEU A 403 6.09 3.84 11.33
C LEU A 403 5.89 2.40 11.81
N ILE A 404 4.96 2.24 12.74
CA ILE A 404 4.55 0.97 13.36
C ILE A 404 3.07 0.78 13.03
N ARG A 405 2.74 -0.15 12.14
CA ARG A 405 1.36 -0.45 11.73
C ARG A 405 0.86 -1.65 12.52
N ASN A 406 -0.30 -1.55 13.15
CA ASN A 406 -0.97 -2.60 13.96
C ASN A 406 -0.12 -3.26 15.08
N GLY A 407 1.09 -2.78 15.34
CA GLY A 407 1.90 -3.17 16.51
C GLY A 407 1.53 -2.36 17.75
N ARG A 408 1.91 -2.86 18.93
CA ARG A 408 1.71 -2.16 20.21
C ARG A 408 3.03 -2.00 20.97
N TYR A 409 3.13 -0.99 21.82
CA TYR A 409 4.22 -0.93 22.80
C TYR A 409 3.97 -1.92 23.94
N ASP A 410 5.05 -2.50 24.45
CA ASP A 410 5.12 -3.24 25.70
C ASP A 410 6.06 -2.50 26.67
N LYS A 411 5.68 -2.47 27.95
CA LYS A 411 6.32 -1.66 28.99
C LYS A 411 7.68 -2.16 29.45
N GLU A 412 7.96 -3.45 29.27
CA GLU A 412 9.24 -4.07 29.66
C GLU A 412 10.06 -4.49 28.43
N ASP A 413 9.41 -4.78 27.30
CA ASP A 413 10.05 -5.39 26.14
C ASP A 413 10.38 -4.45 24.97
N GLY A 414 9.49 -3.56 24.52
CA GLY A 414 9.69 -2.76 23.30
C GLY A 414 8.42 -2.62 22.44
N VAL A 415 8.50 -2.92 21.13
CA VAL A 415 7.32 -3.02 20.25
C VAL A 415 7.01 -4.47 19.94
N TYR A 416 5.78 -4.90 20.23
CA TYR A 416 5.25 -6.21 19.84
C TYR A 416 4.58 -6.16 18.46
N LEU A 417 4.93 -7.12 17.62
CA LEU A 417 4.25 -7.47 16.37
C LEU A 417 3.60 -8.85 16.54
N SER A 418 2.34 -8.95 16.13
CA SER A 418 1.46 -10.13 16.25
C SER A 418 1.70 -11.24 15.22
N GLY A 419 2.51 -11.00 14.18
CA GLY A 419 2.64 -11.93 13.05
C GLY A 419 1.42 -12.01 12.13
N ASP A 420 0.38 -11.19 12.36
CA ASP A 420 -0.74 -11.00 11.43
C ASP A 420 -0.47 -9.78 10.51
N THR A 421 -1.19 -8.67 10.67
CA THR A 421 -1.12 -7.47 9.82
C THR A 421 -0.20 -6.39 10.40
N SER A 422 0.68 -6.76 11.33
CA SER A 422 1.53 -5.82 12.08
C SER A 422 2.97 -5.79 11.57
N TYR A 423 3.53 -4.59 11.44
CA TYR A 423 4.90 -4.38 10.97
C TYR A 423 5.50 -3.06 11.46
N VAL A 424 6.84 -3.00 11.47
CA VAL A 424 7.57 -1.72 11.50
C VAL A 424 8.21 -1.48 10.14
N PHE A 425 8.06 -0.27 9.61
CA PHE A 425 8.75 0.22 8.41
C PHE A 425 9.64 1.41 8.79
N LEU A 426 10.91 1.34 8.41
CA LEU A 426 11.95 2.32 8.78
C LEU A 426 12.50 3.03 7.54
N ASN A 427 12.49 4.36 7.60
CA ASN A 427 13.02 5.24 6.56
C ASN A 427 14.55 5.30 6.57
N VAL A 428 15.14 5.47 5.38
CA VAL A 428 16.59 5.65 5.18
C VAL A 428 16.86 6.78 4.17
N PRO A 429 18.08 7.35 4.14
CA PRO A 429 18.47 8.34 3.13
C PRO A 429 18.35 7.84 1.69
N THR A 430 18.07 8.74 0.75
CA THR A 430 17.67 8.38 -0.63
C THR A 430 18.77 7.72 -1.47
N GLU A 431 20.04 7.83 -1.07
CA GLU A 431 21.18 7.19 -1.74
C GLU A 431 21.84 6.10 -0.88
N THR A 432 21.19 5.67 0.22
CA THR A 432 21.67 4.60 1.10
C THR A 432 21.92 3.31 0.31
N SER A 433 23.16 2.84 0.26
CA SER A 433 23.50 1.67 -0.56
C SER A 433 23.48 0.35 0.19
N ALA A 434 22.74 -0.62 -0.35
CA ALA A 434 22.71 -1.98 0.18
C ALA A 434 24.01 -2.77 -0.01
N LYS A 435 25.01 -2.20 -0.70
CA LYS A 435 26.36 -2.76 -0.86
C LYS A 435 27.24 -2.65 0.38
N THR A 436 26.94 -1.69 1.26
CA THR A 436 27.77 -1.37 2.44
C THR A 436 26.85 -0.91 3.57
N LEU A 437 26.34 -1.87 4.34
CA LEU A 437 25.24 -1.70 5.28
C LEU A 437 25.50 -2.49 6.57
N THR A 438 25.18 -1.91 7.72
CA THR A 438 24.96 -2.67 8.96
C THR A 438 23.57 -2.39 9.49
N VAL A 439 22.81 -3.44 9.83
CA VAL A 439 21.50 -3.35 10.51
C VAL A 439 21.61 -4.14 11.81
N SER A 440 21.39 -3.48 12.94
CA SER A 440 21.38 -4.05 14.29
C SER A 440 19.97 -3.98 14.85
N TRP A 441 19.52 -5.01 15.55
CA TRP A 441 18.27 -4.99 16.31
C TRP A 441 18.31 -6.00 17.46
N TRP A 442 17.47 -5.80 18.48
CA TRP A 442 17.17 -6.84 19.47
C TRP A 442 15.81 -7.44 19.17
N MET A 443 15.69 -8.76 19.32
CA MET A 443 14.45 -9.49 19.09
C MET A 443 14.32 -10.67 20.06
N LYS A 444 13.07 -10.98 20.46
CA LYS A 444 12.66 -12.26 21.04
C LYS A 444 11.37 -12.74 20.38
N THR A 445 11.15 -14.05 20.28
CA THR A 445 9.95 -14.61 19.64
C THR A 445 9.54 -15.95 20.26
N SER A 446 8.23 -16.10 20.48
CA SER A 446 7.52 -17.33 20.85
C SER A 446 7.24 -18.24 19.66
N SER A 447 7.34 -17.71 18.43
CA SER A 447 6.94 -18.38 17.20
C SER A 447 7.83 -19.59 16.91
N LYS A 448 7.20 -20.64 16.38
CA LYS A 448 7.83 -21.91 16.01
C LYS A 448 7.66 -22.21 14.50
N GLU A 449 7.23 -21.22 13.72
CA GLU A 449 7.00 -21.33 12.29
C GLU A 449 8.23 -20.98 11.45
N SER A 450 8.42 -21.72 10.34
CA SER A 450 9.48 -21.48 9.36
C SER A 450 9.03 -20.48 8.28
N GLY A 451 10.00 -19.79 7.66
CA GLY A 451 9.77 -18.89 6.53
C GLY A 451 9.26 -17.49 6.88
N LYS A 452 9.16 -17.16 8.18
CA LYS A 452 8.64 -15.87 8.66
C LYS A 452 9.73 -14.79 8.62
N MET A 453 9.38 -13.57 8.21
CA MET A 453 10.31 -12.46 8.01
C MET A 453 10.63 -11.76 9.34
N ALA A 454 11.88 -11.86 9.80
CA ALA A 454 12.36 -11.15 10.98
C ALA A 454 12.78 -9.71 10.62
N MET A 455 13.56 -9.56 9.54
CA MET A 455 13.99 -8.26 9.02
C MET A 455 14.20 -8.34 7.50
N VAL A 456 13.76 -7.33 6.76
CA VAL A 456 13.96 -7.26 5.30
C VAL A 456 14.48 -5.89 4.89
N VAL A 457 15.60 -5.88 4.15
CA VAL A 457 16.08 -4.68 3.43
C VAL A 457 15.43 -4.66 2.05
N GLN A 458 14.53 -3.72 1.81
CA GLN A 458 13.94 -3.46 0.48
C GLN A 458 14.93 -2.66 -0.37
N THR A 459 15.17 -3.07 -1.60
CA THR A 459 15.95 -2.29 -2.59
C THR A 459 15.10 -1.89 -3.80
N ASP A 460 15.69 -1.16 -4.77
CA ASP A 460 14.97 -0.67 -5.95
C ASP A 460 14.43 -1.75 -6.90
N ARG A 461 14.96 -2.97 -6.87
CA ARG A 461 14.56 -4.10 -7.74
C ARG A 461 14.56 -5.47 -7.05
N GLY A 462 14.73 -5.53 -5.73
CA GLY A 462 14.75 -6.78 -4.99
C GLY A 462 14.76 -6.62 -3.47
N ARG A 463 15.02 -7.71 -2.74
CA ARG A 463 14.98 -7.72 -1.26
C ARG A 463 16.04 -8.66 -0.67
N LEU A 464 16.66 -8.24 0.44
CA LEU A 464 17.50 -9.10 1.31
C LEU A 464 16.71 -9.44 2.57
N CYS A 465 16.34 -10.70 2.73
CA CYS A 465 15.42 -11.17 3.77
C CYS A 465 16.18 -12.00 4.83
N VAL A 466 16.10 -11.58 6.09
CA VAL A 466 16.44 -12.41 7.25
C VAL A 466 15.15 -13.06 7.73
N LYS A 467 15.06 -14.39 7.59
CA LYS A 467 13.84 -15.17 7.88
C LYS A 467 14.09 -16.35 8.80
N THR A 468 13.04 -16.83 9.45
CA THR A 468 13.07 -18.04 10.27
C THR A 468 13.24 -19.29 9.40
N ASP A 469 13.96 -20.28 9.90
CA ASP A 469 14.15 -21.58 9.25
C ASP A 469 14.30 -22.71 10.29
N LEU A 470 13.89 -23.93 9.95
CA LEU A 470 13.87 -25.07 10.86
C LEU A 470 15.12 -25.93 10.72
N ILE A 471 15.87 -26.06 11.81
CA ILE A 471 17.06 -26.91 11.87
C ILE A 471 16.74 -28.32 12.41
N GLN A 472 17.74 -29.20 12.38
CA GLN A 472 17.58 -30.58 12.85
C GLN A 472 17.04 -30.61 14.30
N LYS A 473 16.13 -31.55 14.57
CA LYS A 473 15.29 -31.67 15.78
C LYS A 473 14.13 -30.66 15.90
N GLY A 474 13.89 -29.82 14.89
CA GLY A 474 12.72 -28.93 14.84
C GLY A 474 12.85 -27.66 15.70
N ALA A 475 14.06 -27.28 16.07
CA ALA A 475 14.32 -25.96 16.65
C ALA A 475 14.42 -24.91 15.54
N LEU A 476 14.09 -23.66 15.87
CA LEU A 476 14.08 -22.54 14.92
C LEU A 476 15.44 -21.82 14.90
N SER A 477 15.81 -21.29 13.74
CA SER A 477 17.02 -20.48 13.54
C SER A 477 16.76 -19.38 12.51
N LEU A 478 17.76 -18.53 12.22
CA LEU A 478 17.69 -17.52 11.16
C LEU A 478 18.54 -17.91 9.93
N ASN A 479 18.03 -17.54 8.76
CA ASN A 479 18.53 -17.76 7.40
C ASN A 479 18.55 -16.39 6.68
N ILE A 480 19.55 -16.13 5.83
CA ILE A 480 19.54 -14.99 4.90
C ILE A 480 19.24 -15.50 3.49
N GLU A 481 18.21 -14.96 2.87
CA GLU A 481 17.83 -15.21 1.48
C GLU A 481 17.75 -13.90 0.69
N THR A 482 18.23 -13.89 -0.55
CA THR A 482 18.00 -12.79 -1.47
C THR A 482 16.91 -13.16 -2.48
N ILE A 483 15.90 -12.30 -2.65
CA ILE A 483 14.81 -12.51 -3.61
C ILE A 483 14.71 -11.37 -4.63
N LYS A 484 14.22 -11.70 -5.83
CA LYS A 484 13.91 -10.76 -6.94
C LYS A 484 12.67 -11.24 -7.71
N ARG A 485 12.10 -10.39 -8.57
CA ARG A 485 11.12 -10.83 -9.58
C ARG A 485 11.80 -11.76 -10.62
N ASN A 486 11.18 -12.88 -10.96
CA ASN A 486 11.59 -13.81 -12.02
C ASN A 486 11.01 -13.40 -13.39
N ASP A 487 11.28 -14.19 -14.44
CA ASP A 487 10.78 -13.92 -15.81
C ASP A 487 9.24 -13.97 -15.91
N ASP A 488 8.59 -14.74 -15.02
CA ASP A 488 7.13 -14.87 -14.89
C ASP A 488 6.51 -13.78 -13.98
N TRP A 489 7.32 -12.82 -13.50
CA TRP A 489 6.96 -11.76 -12.55
C TRP A 489 6.53 -12.25 -11.16
N GLU A 490 7.10 -13.34 -10.65
CA GLU A 490 6.95 -13.84 -9.28
C GLU A 490 8.18 -13.52 -8.42
N TRP A 491 8.03 -13.27 -7.11
CA TRP A 491 9.16 -13.15 -6.18
C TRP A 491 9.81 -14.52 -5.95
N ALA A 492 11.07 -14.67 -6.34
CA ALA A 492 11.81 -15.92 -6.26
C ALA A 492 13.24 -15.75 -5.67
N PRO A 493 13.76 -16.75 -4.92
CA PRO A 493 15.14 -16.75 -4.43
C PRO A 493 16.19 -16.76 -5.55
N ILE A 494 17.22 -15.93 -5.40
CA ILE A 494 18.39 -15.93 -6.27
C ILE A 494 19.24 -17.17 -5.94
N LYS A 495 19.41 -18.05 -6.93
CA LYS A 495 20.15 -19.30 -6.79
C LYS A 495 21.59 -19.04 -6.31
N ASN A 496 22.03 -19.85 -5.36
CA ASN A 496 23.34 -19.79 -4.69
C ASN A 496 23.56 -18.59 -3.74
N LEU A 497 22.60 -17.67 -3.57
CA LEU A 497 22.70 -16.56 -2.60
C LEU A 497 21.91 -16.78 -1.31
N GLN A 498 21.25 -17.94 -1.16
CA GLN A 498 20.69 -18.38 0.13
C GLN A 498 21.82 -18.87 1.05
N LEU A 499 21.94 -18.26 2.23
CA LEU A 499 22.85 -18.70 3.27
C LEU A 499 22.19 -19.82 4.11
N ARG A 500 23.01 -20.68 4.70
CA ARG A 500 22.50 -21.79 5.52
C ARG A 500 21.95 -21.29 6.86
N PRO A 501 20.90 -21.93 7.42
CA PRO A 501 20.47 -21.68 8.78
C PRO A 501 21.60 -21.84 9.79
N SER A 502 21.55 -21.03 10.83
CA SER A 502 22.52 -21.04 11.91
C SER A 502 22.43 -22.31 12.79
N PRO A 503 23.55 -22.79 13.37
CA PRO A 503 23.52 -23.85 14.38
C PRO A 503 23.03 -23.36 15.75
N TYR A 504 23.06 -22.04 15.98
CA TYR A 504 22.42 -21.40 17.13
C TYR A 504 20.92 -21.32 16.88
N THR A 505 20.16 -21.73 17.89
CA THR A 505 18.69 -21.68 17.91
C THR A 505 18.19 -20.34 18.41
N ILE A 506 17.02 -19.94 17.93
CA ILE A 506 16.21 -18.89 18.57
C ILE A 506 15.47 -19.54 19.74
N ASP A 507 15.38 -18.85 20.87
CA ASP A 507 14.46 -19.18 21.97
C ASP A 507 13.67 -17.93 22.40
N GLU A 508 13.02 -18.00 23.56
CA GLU A 508 12.07 -16.97 24.05
C GLU A 508 12.78 -15.80 24.79
N ASP A 509 14.11 -15.85 24.96
CA ASP A 509 14.92 -14.76 25.51
C ASP A 509 15.33 -13.70 24.44
N TYR A 510 15.83 -12.56 24.91
CA TYR A 510 16.30 -11.47 24.04
C TYR A 510 17.72 -11.69 23.52
N HIS A 511 17.83 -11.93 22.21
CA HIS A 511 19.11 -11.94 21.50
C HIS A 511 19.36 -10.61 20.76
N HIS A 512 20.64 -10.26 20.63
CA HIS A 512 21.09 -9.15 19.78
C HIS A 512 21.48 -9.66 18.40
N TYR A 513 20.81 -9.18 17.35
CA TYR A 513 21.08 -9.56 15.96
C TYR A 513 21.75 -8.43 15.19
N VAL A 514 22.69 -8.78 14.32
CA VAL A 514 23.32 -7.82 13.39
C VAL A 514 23.50 -8.46 12.02
N LEU A 515 22.89 -7.87 10.98
CA LEU A 515 23.25 -8.12 9.58
C LEU A 515 24.35 -7.14 9.19
N VAL A 516 25.46 -7.65 8.68
CA VAL A 516 26.51 -6.88 7.99
C VAL A 516 26.53 -7.29 6.52
N VAL A 517 26.54 -6.28 5.64
CA VAL A 517 26.84 -6.41 4.21
C VAL A 517 27.98 -5.43 3.89
N ASP A 518 29.01 -5.87 3.18
CA ASP A 518 30.09 -5.01 2.71
C ASP A 518 30.61 -5.45 1.33
N THR A 519 31.29 -4.54 0.67
CA THR A 519 32.00 -4.80 -0.58
C THR A 519 33.08 -5.88 -0.40
N LYS A 520 33.28 -6.69 -1.45
CA LYS A 520 34.33 -7.70 -1.51
C LYS A 520 35.73 -7.12 -1.24
N GLU A 521 36.01 -5.93 -1.75
CA GLU A 521 37.29 -5.22 -1.52
C GLU A 521 37.54 -4.91 -0.04
N MET A 522 36.53 -4.43 0.70
CA MET A 522 36.67 -4.15 2.14
C MET A 522 36.70 -5.43 2.98
N SER A 523 35.99 -6.46 2.53
CA SER A 523 35.93 -7.79 3.15
C SER A 523 37.29 -8.50 3.07
N GLU A 524 37.90 -8.53 1.88
CA GLU A 524 39.25 -9.03 1.65
C GLU A 524 40.31 -8.28 2.48
N LYS A 525 40.20 -6.93 2.59
CA LYS A 525 41.10 -6.12 3.43
C LYS A 525 41.01 -6.44 4.93
N ARG A 526 39.83 -6.87 5.43
CA ARG A 526 39.63 -7.23 6.85
C ARG A 526 39.78 -8.73 7.11
N ALA A 527 39.87 -9.57 6.08
CA ALA A 527 39.74 -11.03 6.14
C ALA A 527 38.42 -11.50 6.79
N GLU A 528 37.34 -10.76 6.51
CA GLU A 528 35.97 -11.00 6.98
C GLU A 528 35.06 -11.33 5.78
N PRO A 529 33.91 -12.01 5.97
CA PRO A 529 32.98 -12.30 4.88
C PRO A 529 32.18 -11.03 4.45
N PRO A 530 31.88 -10.86 3.14
CA PRO A 530 31.09 -9.74 2.63
C PRO A 530 29.60 -9.76 3.03
N ILE A 531 29.10 -10.90 3.53
CA ILE A 531 27.81 -10.95 4.23
C ILE A 531 27.89 -11.85 5.45
N ALA A 532 27.38 -11.36 6.58
CA ALA A 532 27.25 -12.12 7.82
C ALA A 532 26.04 -11.66 8.65
N LEU A 533 25.30 -12.64 9.17
CA LEU A 533 24.43 -12.51 10.33
C LEU A 533 25.24 -12.84 11.58
N TYR A 534 25.08 -12.00 12.60
CA TYR A 534 25.56 -12.23 13.95
C TYR A 534 24.37 -12.38 14.90
N MET A 535 24.57 -13.16 15.97
CA MET A 535 23.70 -13.23 17.14
C MET A 535 24.60 -13.14 18.38
N ASP A 536 24.26 -12.28 19.33
CA ASP A 536 25.01 -12.11 20.59
C ASP A 536 26.52 -11.90 20.39
N GLY A 537 26.89 -11.15 19.34
CA GLY A 537 28.28 -10.87 18.97
C GLY A 537 29.03 -12.01 18.27
N HIS A 538 28.38 -13.15 18.01
CA HIS A 538 28.98 -14.32 17.33
C HIS A 538 28.41 -14.46 15.92
N ILE A 539 29.23 -14.84 14.93
CA ILE A 539 28.75 -15.13 13.57
C ILE A 539 27.87 -16.38 13.61
N THR A 540 26.64 -16.24 13.12
CA THR A 540 25.64 -17.32 13.08
C THR A 540 25.45 -17.88 11.68
N SER A 541 25.48 -17.01 10.66
CA SER A 541 25.52 -17.41 9.26
C SER A 541 26.32 -16.40 8.44
N SER A 542 27.08 -16.86 7.46
CA SER A 542 27.92 -15.99 6.62
C SER A 542 28.34 -16.70 5.33
N SER A 543 28.81 -15.95 4.34
CA SER A 543 29.43 -16.51 3.14
C SER A 543 30.57 -15.65 2.64
N SER A 544 31.76 -16.24 2.51
CA SER A 544 32.96 -15.58 1.94
C SER A 544 32.92 -15.47 0.42
N ASP A 545 32.16 -16.36 -0.24
CA ASP A 545 32.03 -16.43 -1.70
C ASP A 545 30.83 -15.61 -2.24
N TRP A 546 30.08 -14.94 -1.35
CA TRP A 546 28.93 -14.13 -1.74
C TRP A 546 29.37 -12.82 -2.40
N GLU A 547 28.78 -12.50 -3.54
CA GLU A 547 28.96 -11.23 -4.23
C GLU A 547 27.62 -10.51 -4.31
N TYR A 548 27.65 -9.18 -4.18
CA TYR A 548 26.44 -8.36 -4.15
C TYR A 548 25.67 -8.48 -5.48
N PRO A 549 24.38 -8.90 -5.47
CA PRO A 549 23.63 -9.08 -6.70
C PRO A 549 23.12 -7.74 -7.25
N GLU A 550 23.85 -7.15 -8.20
CA GLU A 550 23.48 -5.92 -8.93
C GLU A 550 22.06 -5.95 -9.56
N GLU A 551 21.51 -7.15 -9.74
CA GLU A 551 20.15 -7.40 -10.20
C GLU A 551 19.03 -7.02 -9.20
N ILE A 552 19.28 -7.02 -7.87
CA ILE A 552 18.31 -6.47 -6.90
C ILE A 552 18.33 -4.94 -6.82
N GLY A 553 19.34 -4.30 -7.41
CA GLY A 553 19.50 -2.85 -7.35
C GLY A 553 20.02 -2.34 -6.01
N THR A 554 20.81 -1.28 -6.08
CA THR A 554 21.73 -0.88 -5.02
C THR A 554 21.17 0.06 -3.98
N ILE A 555 20.00 0.67 -4.23
CA ILE A 555 19.43 1.72 -3.38
C ILE A 555 18.40 1.11 -2.43
N ILE A 556 18.58 1.32 -1.13
CA ILE A 556 17.61 0.87 -0.12
C ILE A 556 16.39 1.78 -0.15
N ARG A 557 15.20 1.19 -0.28
CA ARG A 557 13.90 1.90 -0.27
C ARG A 557 13.20 1.83 1.10
N GLY A 558 13.69 0.99 2.01
CA GLY A 558 13.24 0.94 3.40
C GLY A 558 13.69 -0.36 4.09
N ILE A 559 13.51 -0.42 5.41
CA ILE A 559 13.76 -1.63 6.21
C ILE A 559 12.48 -2.03 6.93
N TRP A 560 12.07 -3.29 6.75
CA TRP A 560 10.90 -3.89 7.37
C TRP A 560 11.29 -4.79 8.54
N LEU A 561 10.47 -4.85 9.58
CA LEU A 561 10.58 -5.79 10.71
C LEU A 561 9.25 -6.53 10.92
N GLY A 562 9.34 -7.82 11.22
CA GLY A 562 8.19 -8.72 11.39
C GLY A 562 7.35 -9.00 10.14
N SER A 563 7.65 -8.35 9.02
CA SER A 563 6.91 -8.45 7.76
C SER A 563 7.77 -8.02 6.58
N ILE A 564 7.14 -7.84 5.42
CA ILE A 564 7.71 -7.49 4.12
C ILE A 564 6.67 -6.73 3.30
N GLU A 565 7.09 -5.95 2.31
CA GLU A 565 6.18 -5.42 1.29
C GLU A 565 5.42 -6.58 0.59
N PRO A 566 4.11 -6.47 0.31
CA PRO A 566 3.30 -7.56 -0.26
C PRO A 566 3.93 -8.22 -1.50
N LEU A 567 3.81 -9.55 -1.60
CA LEU A 567 4.44 -10.36 -2.66
C LEU A 567 3.65 -10.38 -3.99
N ASN A 568 2.46 -9.81 -4.01
CA ASN A 568 1.61 -9.60 -5.18
C ASN A 568 1.82 -8.24 -5.88
N ASP A 569 2.66 -7.34 -5.33
CA ASP A 569 2.80 -5.93 -5.74
C ASP A 569 1.48 -5.14 -5.75
N ARG A 570 0.49 -5.54 -4.93
CA ARG A 570 -0.85 -4.94 -4.86
C ARG A 570 -1.22 -4.55 -3.43
N TYR A 571 -1.21 -3.26 -3.13
CA TYR A 571 -1.63 -2.73 -1.83
C TYR A 571 -3.16 -2.70 -1.64
N GLN A 572 -3.95 -3.01 -2.67
CA GLN A 572 -5.41 -3.19 -2.63
C GLN A 572 -5.86 -4.64 -2.36
N ASP A 573 -4.96 -5.61 -2.45
CA ASP A 573 -5.24 -7.00 -2.11
C ASP A 573 -5.25 -7.17 -0.57
N PRO A 574 -5.71 -8.31 -0.02
CA PRO A 574 -5.42 -8.66 1.37
C PRO A 574 -3.91 -8.70 1.62
N TRP A 575 -3.46 -8.23 2.79
CA TRP A 575 -2.04 -8.30 3.15
C TRP A 575 -1.62 -9.75 3.35
N ASP A 576 -0.49 -10.17 2.77
CA ASP A 576 0.07 -11.51 3.00
C ASP A 576 0.66 -11.59 4.41
N ASN A 577 -0.13 -12.15 5.33
CA ASN A 577 0.29 -12.43 6.70
C ASN A 577 1.01 -13.78 6.84
N THR A 578 1.03 -14.63 5.81
CA THR A 578 1.60 -15.98 5.91
C THR A 578 3.10 -15.96 6.19
N VAL A 579 3.78 -14.89 5.74
CA VAL A 579 5.22 -14.63 5.91
C VAL A 579 5.56 -13.76 7.13
N ASN A 580 4.60 -13.35 7.95
CA ASN A 580 4.85 -12.39 9.04
C ASN A 580 5.23 -13.07 10.37
N LEU A 581 6.15 -12.47 11.12
CA LEU A 581 6.71 -13.02 12.36
C LEU A 581 6.11 -12.35 13.60
N GLU A 582 5.49 -13.15 14.46
CA GLU A 582 5.19 -12.74 15.84
C GLU A 582 6.49 -12.59 16.63
N ALA A 583 6.82 -11.36 17.05
CA ALA A 583 8.02 -11.07 17.84
C ALA A 583 7.96 -9.69 18.53
N TYR A 584 8.80 -9.51 19.55
CA TYR A 584 9.09 -8.21 20.15
C TYR A 584 10.40 -7.66 19.59
N TYR A 585 10.44 -6.36 19.26
CA TYR A 585 11.60 -5.65 18.70
C TYR A 585 11.96 -4.43 19.55
N ARG A 586 13.27 -4.19 19.72
CA ARG A 586 13.81 -2.93 20.29
C ARG A 586 15.20 -2.57 19.78
N ASP A 587 15.59 -1.32 20.03
CA ASP A 587 16.94 -0.77 19.77
C ASP A 587 17.48 -1.12 18.37
N VAL A 588 16.72 -0.70 17.36
CA VAL A 588 17.03 -0.91 15.95
C VAL A 588 17.95 0.20 15.47
N ARG A 589 19.08 -0.14 14.84
CA ARG A 589 20.08 0.82 14.36
C ARG A 589 20.61 0.44 12.99
N VAL A 590 20.81 1.44 12.14
CA VAL A 590 21.25 1.26 10.75
C VAL A 590 22.47 2.13 10.48
N TRP A 591 23.43 1.64 9.69
CA TRP A 591 24.63 2.39 9.28
C TRP A 591 24.94 2.25 7.80
N GLU A 592 25.39 3.34 7.16
CA GLU A 592 26.04 3.37 5.83
C GLU A 592 27.50 2.89 5.90
N GLN A 593 27.71 1.77 6.59
CA GLN A 593 29.02 1.16 6.82
C GLN A 593 28.87 -0.33 7.12
N GLY A 594 29.67 -1.19 6.48
CA GLY A 594 29.86 -2.58 6.90
C GLY A 594 30.76 -2.65 8.14
N PHE A 595 30.27 -3.25 9.22
CA PHE A 595 30.99 -3.36 10.49
C PHE A 595 31.94 -4.56 10.52
N SER A 596 33.13 -4.36 11.11
CA SER A 596 33.98 -5.48 11.52
C SER A 596 33.38 -6.25 12.70
N ALA A 597 33.75 -7.52 12.87
CA ALA A 597 33.33 -8.34 14.01
C ALA A 597 33.67 -7.66 15.35
N ASP A 598 34.80 -6.94 15.38
CA ASP A 598 35.26 -6.18 16.54
C ASP A 598 34.37 -4.95 16.84
N GLN A 599 33.68 -4.37 15.85
CA GLN A 599 32.63 -3.37 16.03
C GLN A 599 31.31 -4.01 16.48
N VAL A 600 30.92 -5.15 15.89
CA VAL A 600 29.72 -5.90 16.27
C VAL A 600 29.78 -6.30 17.76
N VAL A 601 30.90 -6.85 18.22
CA VAL A 601 31.12 -7.20 19.64
C VAL A 601 31.11 -5.98 20.56
N LYS A 602 31.51 -4.79 20.08
CA LYS A 602 31.42 -3.53 20.85
C LYS A 602 29.98 -3.06 20.98
N ILE A 603 29.19 -3.02 19.90
CA ILE A 603 27.78 -2.60 20.00
C ILE A 603 26.97 -3.57 20.86
N TYR A 604 27.17 -4.89 20.72
CA TYR A 604 26.54 -5.89 21.58
C TYR A 604 26.80 -5.63 23.08
N LYS A 605 28.08 -5.43 23.45
CA LYS A 605 28.47 -5.13 24.84
C LYS A 605 27.92 -3.80 25.35
N SER A 606 27.69 -2.82 24.48
CA SER A 606 27.07 -1.54 24.85
C SER A 606 25.54 -1.59 24.98
N GLY A 607 24.88 -2.47 24.22
CA GLY A 607 23.42 -2.63 24.23
C GLY A 607 22.89 -3.59 25.30
N LYS A 608 23.75 -4.40 25.93
CA LYS A 608 23.32 -5.31 27.01
C LYS A 608 22.63 -4.54 28.15
N PRO A 609 21.40 -4.90 28.54
CA PRO A 609 20.80 -4.40 29.76
C PRO A 609 21.73 -4.68 30.95
N THR A 610 22.06 -3.65 31.72
CA THR A 610 22.86 -3.83 32.94
C THR A 610 22.02 -4.56 33.98
N VAL A 611 22.26 -5.86 34.13
CA VAL A 611 21.58 -6.71 35.12
C VAL A 611 21.83 -6.15 36.53
N ALA A 612 20.84 -5.44 37.06
CA ALA A 612 20.87 -4.96 38.43
C ALA A 612 20.95 -6.17 39.36
N SER A 613 22.07 -6.33 40.07
CA SER A 613 22.32 -7.50 40.89
C SER A 613 21.27 -7.58 42.02
N LYS A 614 20.30 -8.50 41.89
CA LYS A 614 19.36 -8.85 42.97
C LYS A 614 20.14 -9.41 44.15
N THR A 615 20.58 -8.53 45.05
CA THR A 615 21.42 -8.87 46.20
C THR A 615 20.62 -9.73 47.16
N VAL A 616 20.92 -11.03 47.21
CA VAL A 616 20.26 -11.99 48.10
C VAL A 616 20.53 -11.62 49.55
N LYS A 617 19.60 -10.91 50.18
CA LYS A 617 19.62 -10.66 51.63
C LYS A 617 19.18 -11.92 52.37
N THR A 618 20.13 -12.78 52.69
CA THR A 618 19.95 -13.82 53.72
C THR A 618 19.52 -13.18 55.04
N LYS A 619 18.27 -13.38 55.45
CA LYS A 619 17.78 -13.03 56.78
C LYS A 619 18.11 -14.15 57.77
N SER A 620 18.87 -13.83 58.80
CA SER A 620 18.98 -14.64 60.01
C SER A 620 17.75 -14.45 60.90
N THR A 621 17.19 -15.54 61.43
CA THR A 621 16.29 -15.53 62.59
C THR A 621 17.02 -15.02 63.85
N PRO A 622 16.30 -14.48 64.85
CA PRO A 622 15.88 -15.36 65.96
C PRO A 622 14.50 -15.04 66.58
N GLU A 623 14.08 -15.97 67.46
CA GLU A 623 13.23 -15.78 68.65
C GLU A 623 11.76 -15.33 68.53
N THR A 624 10.92 -16.36 68.36
CA THR A 624 9.62 -16.63 69.05
C THR A 624 9.19 -15.78 70.25
N VAL A 625 7.88 -15.55 70.41
CA VAL A 625 7.00 -16.18 71.44
C VAL A 625 5.55 -15.64 71.34
N ASN A 626 4.56 -16.55 71.20
CA ASN A 626 3.13 -16.52 71.67
C ASN A 626 2.22 -15.26 71.44
N LYS A 627 0.91 -15.37 71.18
CA LYS A 627 0.01 -16.55 71.11
C LYS A 627 -1.37 -16.23 70.46
N ASP A 628 -2.11 -17.33 70.24
CA ASP A 628 -3.57 -17.48 70.22
C ASP A 628 -4.36 -17.18 68.92
N HIS A 629 -5.51 -17.86 68.81
CA HIS A 629 -6.17 -18.26 67.57
C HIS A 629 -7.37 -17.36 67.19
N ALA A 630 -7.64 -17.30 65.89
CA ALA A 630 -8.98 -17.55 65.37
C ALA A 630 -8.85 -18.47 64.14
N GLU A 631 -9.69 -19.49 64.06
CA GLU A 631 -9.89 -20.34 62.88
C GLU A 631 -11.26 -19.93 62.31
N GLU A 632 -11.34 -19.70 61.00
CA GLU A 632 -12.61 -19.70 60.25
C GLU A 632 -12.26 -20.07 58.79
N GLU A 633 -13.14 -20.85 58.17
CA GLU A 633 -12.83 -21.65 56.97
C GLU A 633 -13.20 -20.93 55.66
N GLU A 634 -12.88 -21.55 54.53
CA GLU A 634 -13.23 -21.07 53.19
C GLU A 634 -14.75 -21.21 52.94
N ASP A 635 -15.38 -20.16 52.43
CA ASP A 635 -16.61 -20.27 51.63
C ASP A 635 -16.34 -19.60 50.28
N VAL A 636 -16.79 -20.24 49.20
CA VAL A 636 -16.63 -19.79 47.81
C VAL A 636 -18.02 -19.57 47.23
N GLU A 637 -18.37 -18.32 46.94
CA GLU A 637 -19.53 -17.98 46.14
C GLU A 637 -19.09 -17.66 44.71
N GLU A 638 -19.67 -18.36 43.74
CA GLU A 638 -19.56 -18.08 42.31
C GLU A 638 -20.61 -17.01 41.96
N GLU A 639 -20.20 -15.89 41.35
CA GLU A 639 -21.13 -14.98 40.65
C GLU A 639 -20.98 -15.17 39.13
N GLU A 640 -22.11 -15.24 38.43
CA GLU A 640 -22.20 -15.59 37.02
C GLU A 640 -21.97 -14.36 36.12
N GLU A 641 -21.13 -14.48 35.07
CA GLU A 641 -21.03 -13.45 34.01
C GLU A 641 -22.19 -13.62 33.02
N GLU A 642 -23.01 -12.59 32.81
CA GLU A 642 -24.06 -12.58 31.79
C GLU A 642 -23.47 -12.35 30.39
N GLU A 643 -23.75 -13.26 29.44
CA GLU A 643 -23.33 -13.13 28.03
C GLU A 643 -24.26 -12.17 27.25
N ASP A 644 -23.81 -10.95 26.96
CA ASP A 644 -24.48 -10.04 26.02
C ASP A 644 -24.12 -10.40 24.56
N GLU A 645 -25.08 -10.94 23.80
CA GLU A 645 -24.92 -11.31 22.38
C GLU A 645 -24.86 -10.07 21.45
N GLU A 646 -23.66 -9.55 21.15
CA GLU A 646 -23.51 -8.55 20.06
C GLU A 646 -23.68 -9.19 18.66
N LEU A 647 -24.66 -8.67 17.92
CA LEU A 647 -25.12 -9.19 16.63
C LEU A 647 -24.13 -8.86 15.50
N ILE A 648 -23.23 -9.81 15.20
CA ILE A 648 -22.32 -9.74 14.05
C ILE A 648 -23.12 -9.79 12.74
N TRP A 649 -23.11 -8.68 11.99
CA TRP A 649 -23.55 -8.65 10.60
C TRP A 649 -22.42 -9.17 9.71
N ALA A 650 -22.60 -10.37 9.16
CA ALA A 650 -21.69 -10.97 8.19
C ALA A 650 -22.19 -10.65 6.77
N ASP A 651 -21.64 -9.60 6.14
CA ASP A 651 -21.78 -9.37 4.71
C ASP A 651 -20.74 -10.22 3.95
N ASP A 652 -21.24 -11.14 3.13
CA ASP A 652 -20.49 -12.24 2.50
C ASP A 652 -20.05 -11.89 1.06
N ASP A 653 -19.23 -10.85 0.92
CA ASP A 653 -18.69 -10.38 -0.37
C ASP A 653 -17.50 -11.23 -0.85
N GLN A 654 -17.78 -12.49 -1.22
CA GLN A 654 -16.93 -13.28 -2.12
C GLN A 654 -17.47 -13.25 -3.56
N MET A 655 -16.92 -12.39 -4.44
CA MET A 655 -16.83 -12.69 -5.89
C MET A 655 -15.59 -12.06 -6.54
N ASP A 656 -14.83 -12.94 -7.21
CA ASP A 656 -13.79 -12.76 -8.24
C ASP A 656 -13.32 -11.34 -8.65
N ASP A 657 -12.02 -11.06 -8.41
CA ASP A 657 -11.16 -10.02 -9.03
C ASP A 657 -9.75 -10.62 -9.31
#